data_AF-A0A836UWD2-F1
#
_entry.id   AF-A0A836UWD2-F1
#
_cell.length_a   1.000
_cell.length_b   1.000
_cell.length_c   1.000
_cell.angle_alpha   90.00
_cell.angle_beta   90.00
_cell.angle_gamma   90.00
#
_symmetry.space_group_name_H-M   'P 1'
#
loop_
_entity.id
_entity.type
_entity.pdbx_description
1 polymer ?
#
loop_
_entity_poly.entity_id
_entity_poly.type
_entity_poly.pdbx_seq_one_letter_code
_entity_poly.pdbx_strand_id
1 'polypeptide(L)'
;MVQFNEEYYLENNPEALASDKTAFEHYVTEGWESGAQANAEGEVMSGDDIVTEAVALSGEALISLISEMDADDMRALDADSAALDVPALMTTSFDVFKNMDASETSKLVEDTPESLAGMEVDDFQFLESGGTFDVGQTMANLDESTTATVLKGLGGEALEYVDAEEAFDMGVELTEMSDKNLATIVGGIKVDGMTILDGMSGFDMGVELAGMDDQYQAEMFGGMEADSMAFLDDMNDWDMGAEMADMGDQHIATMFGGMKSSTLTEIDTLYDGKVGSRMSGMDDQYQAQMFGNMETTSMGIVDNLSGFDMGAELAGMDDQYMATMMGGMGTDSMTFMDDLDGWDMGATMSNMDSQNLSTVMGGADFGFMNNLGGFDMGSKLADMDDTYLSKAMTGWSESSLDGMIGLDDFDMAGRLGGMDSTLRGGVIGGWGTASLEVMDKASTAFNLSDVVFTDMDQFTNMDAGYMVGLLGGMDLDSIKSAASKMSGEDLQFLDSAASFDLGATMGAVDDGLFANLMGGWGSDGLSYMNSMDNFDMGAKVSGLDDQYMATMFGSMDTGAMSFMDGMDDFDMGGRLGSMDDQYMASMIGNFDKDDLGFFDGMDDFDLASELGEMDDQYLGTMLGQMNADEFTFFDNMDGFDLGGELVNMDDQHMASMMSNFDQGDLIFFDGMDDFDLGGELASMDDQHFSTVLGQMDNAEFRFFDDMEGFDLGGKLANMDGQHMASMMGNFDKDDLGFFDDMDDFDLASELGEMDDQYLGTMLGQMNADEFIFFDDMEGFDLGGELGS
;
A
#
# COMPACT_ATOMS: atom_id res chain seq x y z
N MET A 1 -22.84 7.59 -23.49
CA MET A 1 -23.62 6.71 -24.37
C MET A 1 -24.13 7.54 -25.53
N VAL A 2 -23.46 7.41 -26.67
CA VAL A 2 -23.80 8.11 -27.91
C VAL A 2 -24.96 7.38 -28.58
N GLN A 3 -25.97 8.11 -29.06
CA GLN A 3 -27.10 7.53 -29.81
C GLN A 3 -26.96 7.74 -31.31
N PHE A 4 -27.21 6.69 -32.09
CA PHE A 4 -27.19 6.75 -33.54
C PHE A 4 -28.43 7.50 -34.08
N ASN A 5 -28.21 8.47 -34.95
CA ASN A 5 -29.29 9.22 -35.60
C ASN A 5 -29.30 8.95 -37.12
N GLU A 6 -30.22 8.10 -37.55
CA GLU A 6 -30.38 7.71 -38.97
C GLU A 6 -30.59 8.91 -39.91
N GLU A 7 -31.47 9.86 -39.56
CA GLU A 7 -31.77 11.01 -40.42
C GLU A 7 -30.52 11.89 -40.61
N TYR A 8 -29.75 12.10 -39.54
CA TYR A 8 -28.50 12.85 -39.59
C TYR A 8 -27.42 12.13 -40.39
N TYR A 9 -27.24 10.82 -40.14
CA TYR A 9 -26.21 10.04 -40.79
C TYR A 9 -26.41 10.01 -42.31
N LEU A 10 -27.64 9.81 -42.78
CA LEU A 10 -27.98 9.80 -44.21
C LEU A 10 -27.86 11.19 -44.88
N GLU A 11 -28.05 12.29 -44.14
CA GLU A 11 -27.88 13.65 -44.67
C GLU A 11 -26.39 13.96 -44.93
N ASN A 12 -25.50 13.42 -44.10
CA ASN A 12 -24.06 13.72 -44.15
C ASN A 12 -23.23 12.68 -44.91
N ASN A 13 -23.76 11.45 -45.08
CA ASN A 13 -23.09 10.34 -45.76
C ASN A 13 -23.98 9.87 -46.95
N PRO A 14 -24.06 10.63 -48.05
CA PRO A 14 -24.95 10.34 -49.17
C PRO A 14 -24.61 9.03 -49.90
N GLU A 15 -23.41 8.50 -49.72
CA GLU A 15 -23.00 7.15 -50.12
C GLU A 15 -23.83 6.05 -49.43
N ALA A 16 -24.22 6.24 -48.17
CA ALA A 16 -25.09 5.30 -47.46
C ALA A 16 -26.49 5.22 -48.12
N LEU A 17 -26.99 6.31 -48.70
CA LEU A 17 -28.24 6.33 -49.48
C LEU A 17 -28.14 5.59 -50.82
N ALA A 18 -26.92 5.39 -51.32
CA ALA A 18 -26.64 4.68 -52.55
C ALA A 18 -26.27 3.19 -52.31
N SER A 19 -26.09 2.80 -51.04
CA SER A 19 -25.87 1.42 -50.61
C SER A 19 -27.19 0.66 -50.53
N ASP A 20 -27.09 -0.67 -50.60
CA ASP A 20 -28.22 -1.58 -50.32
C ASP A 20 -28.36 -1.86 -48.81
N LYS A 21 -27.43 -1.34 -47.98
CA LYS A 21 -27.43 -1.41 -46.50
C LYS A 21 -28.33 -0.35 -45.87
N THR A 22 -28.87 -0.64 -44.68
CA THR A 22 -29.49 0.38 -43.81
C THR A 22 -28.45 1.40 -43.34
N ALA A 23 -28.92 2.55 -42.85
CA ALA A 23 -28.05 3.60 -42.34
C ALA A 23 -27.12 3.10 -41.23
N PHE A 24 -27.64 2.26 -40.33
CA PHE A 24 -26.86 1.71 -39.22
C PHE A 24 -25.89 0.62 -39.70
N GLU A 25 -26.31 -0.28 -40.60
CA GLU A 25 -25.41 -1.27 -41.21
C GLU A 25 -24.23 -0.60 -41.92
N HIS A 26 -24.49 0.41 -42.75
CA HIS A 26 -23.43 1.17 -43.41
C HIS A 26 -22.54 1.91 -42.41
N TYR A 27 -23.12 2.46 -41.33
CA TYR A 27 -22.32 3.09 -40.28
C TYR A 27 -21.36 2.10 -39.61
N VAL A 28 -21.84 0.91 -39.28
CA VAL A 28 -21.05 -0.12 -38.57
C VAL A 28 -19.99 -0.77 -39.46
N THR A 29 -20.25 -1.00 -40.75
CA THR A 29 -19.27 -1.67 -41.63
C THR A 29 -18.31 -0.71 -42.35
N GLU A 30 -18.63 0.59 -42.41
CA GLU A 30 -17.87 1.54 -43.24
C GLU A 30 -17.72 2.93 -42.60
N GLY A 31 -18.73 3.39 -41.85
CA GLY A 31 -18.81 4.75 -41.34
C GLY A 31 -17.92 5.05 -40.12
N TRP A 32 -18.06 4.28 -39.05
CA TRP A 32 -17.51 4.62 -37.74
C TRP A 32 -15.97 4.61 -37.74
N GLU A 33 -15.33 3.61 -38.36
CA GLU A 33 -13.88 3.55 -38.51
C GLU A 33 -13.32 4.72 -39.33
N SER A 34 -14.11 5.26 -40.26
CA SER A 34 -13.74 6.43 -41.05
C SER A 34 -13.93 7.75 -40.30
N GLY A 35 -14.39 7.70 -39.04
CA GLY A 35 -14.69 8.85 -38.20
C GLY A 35 -16.01 9.55 -38.57
N ALA A 36 -16.95 8.83 -39.20
CA ALA A 36 -18.25 9.40 -39.51
C ALA A 36 -19.02 9.71 -38.22
N GLN A 37 -19.74 10.83 -38.20
CA GLN A 37 -20.47 11.29 -37.03
C GLN A 37 -21.82 10.58 -36.93
N ALA A 38 -22.12 10.02 -35.76
CA ALA A 38 -23.35 9.28 -35.48
C ALA A 38 -24.56 10.21 -35.28
N ASN A 39 -24.34 11.46 -34.85
CA ASN A 39 -25.41 12.41 -34.55
C ASN A 39 -24.99 13.88 -34.78
N ALA A 40 -25.96 14.79 -34.64
CA ALA A 40 -25.78 16.23 -34.87
C ALA A 40 -24.89 16.95 -33.85
N GLU A 41 -24.52 16.28 -32.76
CA GLU A 41 -23.60 16.79 -31.73
C GLU A 41 -22.13 16.56 -32.14
N GLY A 42 -21.91 15.84 -33.24
CA GLY A 42 -20.61 15.61 -33.85
C GLY A 42 -19.84 14.45 -33.22
N GLU A 43 -20.55 13.59 -32.49
CA GLU A 43 -20.00 12.45 -31.76
C GLU A 43 -19.78 11.25 -32.71
N VAL A 44 -18.70 10.50 -32.46
CA VAL A 44 -18.44 9.19 -33.06
C VAL A 44 -18.71 8.15 -31.98
N MET A 45 -19.46 7.10 -32.32
CA MET A 45 -19.74 6.00 -31.38
C MET A 45 -18.48 5.16 -31.15
N SER A 46 -18.24 4.75 -29.90
CA SER A 46 -17.29 3.68 -29.59
C SER A 46 -17.90 2.31 -29.93
N GLY A 47 -17.07 1.25 -29.89
CA GLY A 47 -17.52 -0.14 -29.99
C GLY A 47 -18.61 -0.47 -28.97
N ASP A 48 -18.47 -0.06 -27.70
CA ASP A 48 -19.50 -0.25 -26.67
C ASP A 48 -20.84 0.43 -27.00
N ASP A 49 -20.80 1.65 -27.56
CA ASP A 49 -22.00 2.35 -28.01
C ASP A 49 -22.66 1.60 -29.18
N ILE A 50 -21.86 1.10 -30.13
CA ILE A 50 -22.34 0.33 -31.29
C ILE A 50 -22.96 -1.00 -30.85
N VAL A 51 -22.29 -1.74 -29.96
CA VAL A 51 -22.79 -3.02 -29.43
C VAL A 51 -24.11 -2.80 -28.69
N THR A 52 -24.22 -1.73 -27.90
CA THR A 52 -25.47 -1.44 -27.19
C THR A 52 -26.62 -1.12 -28.15
N GLU A 53 -26.34 -0.36 -29.22
CA GLU A 53 -27.34 -0.02 -30.23
C GLU A 53 -27.72 -1.25 -31.09
N ALA A 54 -26.75 -2.12 -31.41
CA ALA A 54 -26.96 -3.37 -32.13
C ALA A 54 -27.82 -4.35 -31.34
N VAL A 55 -27.60 -4.50 -30.03
CA VAL A 55 -28.40 -5.38 -29.16
C VAL A 55 -29.84 -4.87 -28.98
N ALA A 56 -30.07 -3.56 -29.18
CA ALA A 56 -31.42 -2.98 -29.17
C ALA A 56 -32.21 -3.24 -30.46
N LEU A 57 -31.56 -3.74 -31.53
CA LEU A 57 -32.24 -4.08 -32.79
C LEU A 57 -33.21 -5.25 -32.61
N SER A 58 -34.21 -5.31 -33.49
CA SER A 58 -35.02 -6.53 -33.60
C SER A 58 -34.15 -7.70 -34.08
N GLY A 59 -34.46 -8.93 -33.69
CA GLY A 59 -33.66 -10.10 -34.08
C GLY A 59 -33.45 -10.25 -35.60
N GLU A 60 -34.44 -9.89 -36.42
CA GLU A 60 -34.28 -9.88 -37.89
C GLU A 60 -33.28 -8.82 -38.37
N ALA A 61 -33.27 -7.64 -37.73
CA ALA A 61 -32.36 -6.55 -38.07
C ALA A 61 -30.93 -6.80 -37.56
N LEU A 62 -30.78 -7.45 -36.40
CA LEU A 62 -29.47 -7.87 -35.90
C LEU A 62 -28.84 -8.95 -36.79
N ILE A 63 -29.64 -9.92 -37.24
CA ILE A 63 -29.17 -10.94 -38.20
C ILE A 63 -28.76 -10.29 -39.53
N SER A 64 -29.55 -9.32 -40.02
CA SER A 64 -29.22 -8.56 -41.22
C SER A 64 -27.89 -7.83 -41.08
N LEU A 65 -27.67 -7.15 -39.94
CA LEU A 65 -26.42 -6.47 -39.63
C LEU A 65 -25.23 -7.44 -39.64
N ILE A 66 -25.33 -8.54 -38.90
CA ILE A 66 -24.27 -9.55 -38.84
C ILE A 66 -23.98 -10.12 -40.23
N SER A 67 -25.01 -10.31 -41.08
CA SER A 67 -24.80 -10.86 -42.43
C SER A 67 -24.07 -9.92 -43.41
N GLU A 68 -24.04 -8.62 -43.11
CA GLU A 68 -23.36 -7.61 -43.93
C GLU A 68 -21.95 -7.28 -43.41
N MET A 69 -21.59 -7.79 -42.23
CA MET A 69 -20.28 -7.60 -41.63
C MET A 69 -19.27 -8.63 -42.15
N ASP A 70 -18.03 -8.19 -42.36
CA ASP A 70 -16.91 -9.08 -42.60
C ASP A 70 -16.08 -9.37 -41.32
N ALA A 71 -15.03 -10.17 -41.44
CA ALA A 71 -14.20 -10.51 -40.29
C ALA A 71 -13.44 -9.30 -39.73
N ASP A 72 -13.07 -8.33 -40.58
CA ASP A 72 -12.35 -7.13 -40.16
C ASP A 72 -13.28 -6.20 -39.37
N ASP A 73 -14.54 -6.06 -39.79
CA ASP A 73 -15.58 -5.32 -39.06
C ASP A 73 -15.77 -5.88 -37.63
N MET A 74 -15.85 -7.21 -37.50
CA MET A 74 -16.03 -7.88 -36.20
C MET A 74 -14.82 -7.67 -35.28
N ARG A 75 -13.59 -7.80 -35.82
CA ARG A 75 -12.34 -7.56 -35.07
C ARG A 75 -12.24 -6.13 -34.57
N ALA A 76 -12.64 -5.17 -35.40
CA ALA A 76 -12.56 -3.77 -35.02
C ALA A 76 -13.52 -3.42 -33.88
N LEU A 77 -14.76 -3.94 -33.92
CA LEU A 77 -15.71 -3.75 -32.83
C LEU A 77 -15.29 -4.43 -31.54
N ASP A 78 -14.74 -5.64 -31.64
CA ASP A 78 -14.19 -6.38 -30.50
C ASP A 78 -13.06 -5.60 -29.81
N ALA A 79 -12.15 -5.03 -30.61
CA ALA A 79 -11.03 -4.24 -30.09
C ALA A 79 -11.45 -2.93 -29.40
N ASP A 80 -12.61 -2.36 -29.76
CA ASP A 80 -13.12 -1.08 -29.21
C ASP A 80 -14.32 -1.26 -28.26
N SER A 81 -14.61 -2.50 -27.84
CA SER A 81 -15.72 -2.81 -26.92
C SER A 81 -15.29 -3.73 -25.79
N ALA A 82 -15.61 -3.35 -24.55
CA ALA A 82 -15.48 -4.23 -23.39
C ALA A 82 -16.69 -5.17 -23.24
N ALA A 83 -17.78 -4.90 -23.97
CA ALA A 83 -19.02 -5.66 -23.92
C ALA A 83 -19.10 -6.80 -24.97
N LEU A 84 -18.29 -6.74 -26.03
CA LEU A 84 -18.17 -7.78 -27.05
C LEU A 84 -16.84 -8.52 -26.87
N ASP A 85 -16.91 -9.85 -26.93
CA ASP A 85 -15.75 -10.75 -26.93
C ASP A 85 -15.99 -11.78 -28.04
N VAL A 86 -15.49 -11.48 -29.23
CA VAL A 86 -15.67 -12.32 -30.42
C VAL A 86 -15.05 -13.71 -30.22
N PRO A 87 -13.80 -13.86 -29.72
CA PRO A 87 -13.25 -15.18 -29.39
C PRO A 87 -14.12 -16.02 -28.44
N ALA A 88 -14.65 -15.43 -27.36
CA ALA A 88 -15.55 -16.12 -26.45
C ALA A 88 -16.89 -16.51 -27.11
N LEU A 89 -17.40 -15.69 -28.02
CA LEU A 89 -18.62 -16.01 -28.78
C LEU A 89 -18.37 -17.10 -29.83
N MET A 90 -17.21 -17.13 -30.47
CA MET A 90 -16.84 -18.19 -31.43
C MET A 90 -16.83 -19.56 -30.77
N THR A 91 -16.41 -19.65 -29.50
CA THR A 91 -16.37 -20.91 -28.74
C THR A 91 -17.71 -21.32 -28.15
N THR A 92 -18.57 -20.36 -27.77
CA THR A 92 -19.83 -20.66 -27.05
C THR A 92 -21.09 -20.57 -27.90
N SER A 93 -21.06 -19.82 -29.01
CA SER A 93 -22.24 -19.40 -29.77
C SER A 93 -21.98 -19.33 -31.28
N PHE A 94 -21.24 -20.30 -31.84
CA PHE A 94 -20.84 -20.34 -33.25
C PHE A 94 -22.00 -20.16 -34.25
N ASP A 95 -23.19 -20.67 -33.94
CA ASP A 95 -24.40 -20.55 -34.77
C ASP A 95 -24.75 -19.11 -35.19
N VAL A 96 -24.37 -18.11 -34.38
CA VAL A 96 -24.59 -16.69 -34.71
C VAL A 96 -23.80 -16.29 -35.96
N PHE A 97 -22.59 -16.81 -36.12
CA PHE A 97 -21.67 -16.50 -37.21
C PHE A 97 -22.02 -17.24 -38.51
N LYS A 98 -22.96 -18.19 -38.48
CA LYS A 98 -23.54 -18.79 -39.69
C LYS A 98 -24.39 -17.80 -40.50
N ASN A 99 -24.72 -16.65 -39.92
CA ASN A 99 -25.41 -15.58 -40.63
C ASN A 99 -24.44 -14.73 -41.49
N MET A 100 -23.13 -14.82 -41.25
CA MET A 100 -22.08 -14.21 -42.09
C MET A 100 -21.76 -15.08 -43.30
N ASP A 101 -20.97 -14.54 -44.24
CA ASP A 101 -20.38 -15.35 -45.31
C ASP A 101 -19.39 -16.37 -44.73
N ALA A 102 -19.48 -17.62 -45.16
CA ALA A 102 -18.66 -18.72 -44.65
C ALA A 102 -17.14 -18.46 -44.79
N SER A 103 -16.71 -17.74 -45.84
CA SER A 103 -15.30 -17.39 -46.05
C SER A 103 -14.81 -16.28 -45.12
N GLU A 104 -15.71 -15.47 -44.58
CA GLU A 104 -15.41 -14.48 -43.54
C GLU A 104 -15.46 -15.14 -42.16
N THR A 105 -16.47 -15.96 -41.88
CA THR A 105 -16.55 -16.76 -40.64
C THR A 105 -15.31 -17.63 -40.46
N SER A 106 -14.78 -18.25 -41.53
CA SER A 106 -13.56 -19.05 -41.44
C SER A 106 -12.33 -18.27 -41.00
N LYS A 107 -12.24 -16.97 -41.33
CA LYS A 107 -11.11 -16.15 -40.85
C LYS A 107 -11.17 -15.92 -39.34
N LEU A 108 -12.39 -15.76 -38.80
CA LEU A 108 -12.58 -15.65 -37.35
C LEU A 108 -12.27 -16.99 -36.65
N VAL A 109 -12.54 -18.12 -37.29
CA VAL A 109 -12.12 -19.46 -36.80
C VAL A 109 -10.60 -19.60 -36.84
N GLU A 110 -9.92 -19.09 -37.86
CA GLU A 110 -8.45 -19.08 -37.93
C GLU A 110 -7.81 -18.21 -36.83
N ASP A 111 -8.48 -17.14 -36.40
CA ASP A 111 -8.04 -16.32 -35.26
C ASP A 111 -8.33 -16.98 -33.90
N THR A 112 -9.34 -17.85 -33.83
CA THR A 112 -9.76 -18.55 -32.61
C THR A 112 -9.95 -20.05 -32.91
N PRO A 113 -8.85 -20.80 -33.15
CA PRO A 113 -8.92 -22.20 -33.56
C PRO A 113 -9.56 -23.11 -32.51
N GLU A 114 -9.56 -22.73 -31.24
CA GLU A 114 -10.22 -23.46 -30.15
C GLU A 114 -11.75 -23.55 -30.35
N SER A 115 -12.34 -22.67 -31.15
CA SER A 115 -13.76 -22.72 -31.51
C SER A 115 -14.13 -24.03 -32.22
N LEU A 116 -13.19 -24.67 -32.90
CA LEU A 116 -13.39 -25.97 -33.56
C LEU A 116 -13.84 -27.05 -32.57
N ALA A 117 -13.43 -26.96 -31.29
CA ALA A 117 -13.73 -27.95 -30.26
C ALA A 117 -15.24 -28.15 -30.02
N GLY A 118 -16.05 -27.11 -30.24
CA GLY A 118 -17.50 -27.15 -30.04
C GLY A 118 -18.31 -27.44 -31.30
N MET A 119 -17.66 -27.63 -32.45
CA MET A 119 -18.32 -27.70 -33.75
C MET A 119 -18.87 -29.10 -34.06
N GLU A 120 -20.03 -29.12 -34.71
CA GLU A 120 -20.63 -30.31 -35.30
C GLU A 120 -20.26 -30.44 -36.79
N VAL A 121 -20.54 -31.60 -37.39
CA VAL A 121 -20.25 -31.85 -38.81
C VAL A 121 -20.88 -30.80 -39.75
N ASP A 122 -22.09 -30.33 -39.42
CA ASP A 122 -22.78 -29.30 -40.21
C ASP A 122 -22.05 -27.93 -40.15
N ASP A 123 -21.28 -27.66 -39.10
CA ASP A 123 -20.48 -26.44 -38.94
C ASP A 123 -19.26 -26.46 -39.86
N PHE A 124 -18.53 -27.58 -39.88
CA PHE A 124 -17.41 -27.76 -40.80
C PHE A 124 -17.86 -27.68 -42.25
N GLN A 125 -18.99 -28.32 -42.58
CA GLN A 125 -19.58 -28.23 -43.93
C GLN A 125 -19.99 -26.80 -44.30
N PHE A 126 -20.47 -26.00 -43.34
CA PHE A 126 -20.74 -24.59 -43.57
C PHE A 126 -19.46 -23.83 -43.90
N LEU A 127 -18.41 -23.96 -43.08
CA LEU A 127 -17.12 -23.28 -43.30
C LEU A 127 -16.50 -23.65 -44.65
N GLU A 128 -16.47 -24.93 -44.99
CA GLU A 128 -15.95 -25.44 -46.26
C GLU A 128 -16.78 -24.98 -47.48
N SER A 129 -18.05 -24.62 -47.29
CA SER A 129 -18.89 -24.09 -48.36
C SER A 129 -18.41 -22.74 -48.91
N GLY A 130 -17.63 -21.99 -48.12
CA GLY A 130 -16.93 -20.77 -48.54
C GLY A 130 -15.75 -21.04 -49.49
N GLY A 131 -15.26 -22.29 -49.53
CA GLY A 131 -14.24 -22.76 -50.48
C GLY A 131 -12.80 -22.33 -50.17
N THR A 132 -12.58 -21.61 -49.07
CA THR A 132 -11.26 -21.16 -48.58
C THR A 132 -10.77 -21.95 -47.38
N PHE A 133 -11.70 -22.48 -46.57
CA PHE A 133 -11.42 -23.25 -45.37
C PHE A 133 -11.33 -24.75 -45.66
N ASP A 134 -10.42 -25.44 -44.99
CA ASP A 134 -10.19 -26.88 -45.04
C ASP A 134 -9.85 -27.34 -43.62
N VAL A 135 -10.73 -28.12 -43.00
CA VAL A 135 -10.58 -28.45 -41.58
C VAL A 135 -9.32 -29.28 -41.32
N GLY A 136 -8.95 -30.17 -42.24
CA GLY A 136 -7.73 -30.97 -42.13
C GLY A 136 -6.46 -30.11 -42.20
N GLN A 137 -6.39 -29.16 -43.13
CA GLN A 137 -5.25 -28.23 -43.20
C GLN A 137 -5.18 -27.31 -41.99
N THR A 138 -6.33 -26.83 -41.51
CA THR A 138 -6.40 -26.01 -40.29
C THR A 138 -5.85 -26.80 -39.10
N MET A 139 -6.37 -28.02 -38.86
CA MET A 139 -5.92 -28.91 -37.80
C MET A 139 -4.42 -29.24 -37.89
N ALA A 140 -3.91 -29.52 -39.10
CA ALA A 140 -2.48 -29.84 -39.31
C ALA A 140 -1.53 -28.66 -39.07
N ASN A 141 -2.04 -27.43 -39.05
CA ASN A 141 -1.24 -26.22 -38.79
C ASN A 141 -1.33 -25.75 -37.34
N LEU A 142 -2.19 -26.35 -36.51
CA LEU A 142 -2.28 -26.04 -35.09
C LEU A 142 -1.03 -26.54 -34.36
N ASP A 143 -0.69 -25.86 -33.26
CA ASP A 143 0.26 -26.42 -32.31
C ASP A 143 -0.40 -27.57 -31.52
N GLU A 144 0.45 -28.43 -30.98
CA GLU A 144 0.06 -29.64 -30.28
C GLU A 144 -0.95 -29.40 -29.13
N SER A 145 -0.80 -28.30 -28.38
CA SER A 145 -1.69 -27.98 -27.24
C SER A 145 -3.08 -27.56 -27.71
N THR A 146 -3.14 -26.78 -28.78
CA THR A 146 -4.41 -26.36 -29.41
C THR A 146 -5.09 -27.55 -30.06
N THR A 147 -4.34 -28.41 -30.76
CA THR A 147 -4.85 -29.68 -31.31
C THR A 147 -5.48 -30.54 -30.24
N ALA A 148 -4.81 -30.72 -29.09
CA ALA A 148 -5.36 -31.50 -27.97
C ALA A 148 -6.65 -30.91 -27.40
N THR A 149 -6.72 -29.58 -27.28
CA THR A 149 -7.93 -28.87 -26.81
C THR A 149 -9.10 -29.06 -27.77
N VAL A 150 -8.84 -28.96 -29.08
CA VAL A 150 -9.86 -29.19 -30.11
C VAL A 150 -10.35 -30.63 -30.08
N LEU A 151 -9.43 -31.61 -30.19
CA LEU A 151 -9.79 -33.03 -30.23
C LEU A 151 -10.56 -33.50 -28.98
N LYS A 152 -10.21 -32.97 -27.80
CA LYS A 152 -10.94 -33.24 -26.55
C LYS A 152 -12.41 -32.83 -26.63
N GLY A 153 -12.71 -31.68 -27.27
CA GLY A 153 -14.06 -31.12 -27.30
C GLY A 153 -14.97 -31.74 -28.36
N LEU A 154 -14.38 -32.24 -29.46
CA LEU A 154 -15.14 -32.75 -30.59
C LEU A 154 -16.05 -33.92 -30.20
N GLY A 155 -17.28 -33.89 -30.71
CA GLY A 155 -18.18 -35.04 -30.66
C GLY A 155 -17.70 -36.19 -31.54
N GLY A 156 -18.21 -37.41 -31.30
CA GLY A 156 -17.79 -38.59 -32.07
C GLY A 156 -17.94 -38.46 -33.59
N GLU A 157 -19.08 -37.95 -34.08
CA GLU A 157 -19.28 -37.75 -35.53
C GLU A 157 -18.32 -36.70 -36.12
N ALA A 158 -17.96 -35.68 -35.34
CA ALA A 158 -17.01 -34.65 -35.73
C ALA A 158 -15.57 -35.19 -35.77
N LEU A 159 -15.18 -36.06 -34.83
CA LEU A 159 -13.89 -36.76 -34.86
C LEU A 159 -13.74 -37.64 -36.10
N GLU A 160 -14.77 -38.42 -36.43
CA GLU A 160 -14.78 -39.23 -37.67
C GLU A 160 -14.69 -38.36 -38.92
N TYR A 161 -15.31 -37.17 -38.91
CA TYR A 161 -15.23 -36.22 -40.01
C TYR A 161 -13.80 -35.69 -40.19
N VAL A 162 -13.16 -35.25 -39.10
CA VAL A 162 -11.80 -34.70 -39.12
C VAL A 162 -10.76 -35.78 -39.48
N ASP A 163 -10.89 -37.00 -38.96
CA ASP A 163 -10.00 -38.12 -39.32
C ASP A 163 -10.11 -38.53 -40.80
N ALA A 164 -11.27 -38.33 -41.42
CA ALA A 164 -11.46 -38.65 -42.82
C ALA A 164 -10.72 -37.69 -43.78
N GLU A 165 -10.23 -36.55 -43.29
CA GLU A 165 -9.54 -35.55 -44.10
C GLU A 165 -8.10 -35.94 -44.42
N GLU A 166 -7.74 -35.93 -45.72
CA GLU A 166 -6.41 -36.38 -46.17
C GLU A 166 -5.25 -35.51 -45.66
N ALA A 167 -5.53 -34.27 -45.25
CA ALA A 167 -4.52 -33.31 -44.80
C ALA A 167 -4.10 -33.49 -43.33
N PHE A 168 -4.87 -34.23 -42.52
CA PHE A 168 -4.62 -34.44 -41.09
C PHE A 168 -4.70 -35.93 -40.73
N ASP A 169 -3.55 -36.56 -40.48
CA ASP A 169 -3.50 -37.95 -40.02
C ASP A 169 -3.56 -37.98 -38.49
N MET A 170 -4.78 -38.05 -37.96
CA MET A 170 -5.03 -37.99 -36.51
C MET A 170 -4.36 -39.16 -35.77
N GLY A 171 -4.29 -40.35 -36.38
CA GLY A 171 -3.63 -41.51 -35.77
C GLY A 171 -2.13 -41.28 -35.57
N VAL A 172 -1.45 -40.69 -36.55
CA VAL A 172 -0.04 -40.30 -36.42
C VAL A 172 0.13 -39.17 -35.41
N GLU A 173 -0.73 -38.16 -35.46
CA GLU A 173 -0.66 -37.00 -34.55
C GLU A 173 -0.78 -37.45 -33.08
N LEU A 174 -1.74 -38.34 -32.77
CA LEU A 174 -1.94 -38.87 -31.41
C LEU A 174 -0.75 -39.70 -30.90
N THR A 175 -0.07 -40.45 -31.78
CA THR A 175 1.13 -41.23 -31.41
C THR A 175 2.38 -40.36 -31.26
N GLU A 176 2.48 -39.24 -31.98
CA GLU A 176 3.61 -38.31 -31.87
C GLU A 176 3.43 -37.27 -30.76
N MET A 177 2.20 -37.14 -30.24
CA MET A 177 1.83 -36.22 -29.18
C MET A 177 2.55 -36.53 -27.85
N SER A 178 2.83 -35.49 -27.08
CA SER A 178 3.36 -35.61 -25.72
C SER A 178 2.33 -36.17 -24.74
N ASP A 179 2.82 -36.87 -23.73
CA ASP A 179 2.02 -37.44 -22.64
C ASP A 179 1.02 -36.45 -22.03
N LYS A 180 1.41 -35.18 -21.85
CA LYS A 180 0.55 -34.12 -21.30
C LYS A 180 -0.68 -33.86 -22.16
N ASN A 181 -0.46 -33.72 -23.46
CA ASN A 181 -1.52 -33.38 -24.40
C ASN A 181 -2.39 -34.61 -24.67
N LEU A 182 -1.80 -35.80 -24.72
CA LEU A 182 -2.54 -37.05 -24.81
C LEU A 182 -3.44 -37.29 -23.57
N ALA A 183 -2.91 -37.05 -22.37
CA ALA A 183 -3.68 -37.10 -21.12
C ALA A 183 -4.86 -36.12 -21.12
N THR A 184 -4.67 -34.92 -21.69
CA THR A 184 -5.72 -33.92 -21.84
C THR A 184 -6.86 -34.43 -22.72
N ILE A 185 -6.53 -35.08 -23.85
CA ILE A 185 -7.53 -35.68 -24.75
C ILE A 185 -8.24 -36.83 -24.05
N VAL A 186 -7.50 -37.87 -23.64
CA VAL A 186 -8.10 -39.11 -23.12
C VAL A 186 -8.86 -38.87 -21.80
N GLY A 187 -8.36 -37.98 -20.95
CA GLY A 187 -9.03 -37.64 -19.68
C GLY A 187 -10.28 -36.77 -19.85
N GLY A 188 -10.44 -36.11 -21.01
CA GLY A 188 -11.53 -35.18 -21.26
C GLY A 188 -12.56 -35.63 -22.30
N ILE A 189 -12.21 -36.58 -23.15
CA ILE A 189 -13.06 -37.08 -24.22
C ILE A 189 -14.11 -38.07 -23.69
N LYS A 190 -15.30 -38.07 -24.30
CA LYS A 190 -16.38 -38.99 -23.94
C LYS A 190 -16.14 -40.39 -24.50
N VAL A 191 -16.77 -41.40 -23.92
CA VAL A 191 -16.69 -42.82 -24.33
C VAL A 191 -16.86 -43.05 -25.83
N ASP A 192 -17.81 -42.34 -26.47
CA ASP A 192 -18.03 -42.46 -27.92
C ASP A 192 -16.78 -42.04 -28.71
N GLY A 193 -16.12 -40.96 -28.29
CA GLY A 193 -14.85 -40.51 -28.86
C GLY A 193 -13.70 -41.47 -28.54
N MET A 194 -13.60 -41.98 -27.31
CA MET A 194 -12.60 -42.99 -26.94
C MET A 194 -12.70 -44.25 -27.80
N THR A 195 -13.94 -44.69 -28.08
CA THR A 195 -14.20 -45.85 -28.94
C THR A 195 -13.72 -45.61 -30.36
N ILE A 196 -13.86 -44.38 -30.87
CA ILE A 196 -13.32 -43.98 -32.17
C ILE A 196 -11.80 -44.00 -32.12
N LEU A 197 -11.18 -43.33 -31.13
CA LEU A 197 -9.73 -43.25 -30.96
C LEU A 197 -9.07 -44.63 -30.86
N ASP A 198 -9.60 -45.54 -30.03
CA ASP A 198 -9.11 -46.92 -29.89
C ASP A 198 -9.24 -47.73 -31.19
N GLY A 199 -10.22 -47.40 -32.03
CA GLY A 199 -10.44 -48.03 -33.33
C GLY A 199 -9.61 -47.47 -34.48
N MET A 200 -8.83 -46.40 -34.26
CA MET A 200 -8.12 -45.68 -35.33
C MET A 200 -6.94 -46.47 -35.88
N SER A 201 -6.68 -46.29 -37.18
CA SER A 201 -5.52 -46.91 -37.80
C SER A 201 -4.25 -46.13 -37.47
N GLY A 202 -3.33 -46.76 -36.74
CA GLY A 202 -2.00 -46.20 -36.48
C GLY A 202 -1.77 -45.73 -35.04
N PHE A 203 -2.84 -45.64 -34.25
CA PHE A 203 -2.83 -45.35 -32.83
C PHE A 203 -3.23 -46.60 -32.02
N ASP A 204 -2.53 -46.88 -30.93
CA ASP A 204 -2.84 -47.99 -30.00
C ASP A 204 -2.94 -47.39 -28.59
N MET A 205 -4.17 -47.09 -28.18
CA MET A 205 -4.43 -46.38 -26.93
C MET A 205 -3.83 -47.10 -25.73
N GLY A 206 -3.96 -48.44 -25.66
CA GLY A 206 -3.43 -49.22 -24.55
C GLY A 206 -1.90 -49.13 -24.43
N VAL A 207 -1.19 -49.13 -25.56
CA VAL A 207 0.27 -48.98 -25.59
C VAL A 207 0.70 -47.57 -25.18
N GLU A 208 0.03 -46.53 -25.69
CA GLU A 208 0.38 -45.14 -25.35
C GLU A 208 0.07 -44.83 -23.88
N LEU A 209 -1.05 -45.32 -23.35
CA LEU A 209 -1.37 -45.18 -21.93
C LEU A 209 -0.38 -45.93 -21.02
N ALA A 210 0.06 -47.13 -21.40
CA ALA A 210 1.09 -47.87 -20.66
C ALA A 210 2.49 -47.19 -20.73
N GLY A 211 2.73 -46.37 -21.74
CA GLY A 211 3.98 -45.63 -21.93
C GLY A 211 4.01 -44.25 -21.27
N MET A 212 2.84 -43.72 -20.89
CA MET A 212 2.65 -42.39 -20.33
C MET A 212 3.26 -42.25 -18.94
N ASP A 213 3.91 -41.12 -18.66
CA ASP A 213 4.42 -40.79 -17.32
C ASP A 213 3.29 -40.74 -16.27
N ASP A 214 3.55 -41.31 -15.08
CA ASP A 214 2.66 -41.33 -13.91
C ASP A 214 2.01 -39.96 -13.61
N GLN A 215 2.73 -38.86 -13.83
CA GLN A 215 2.19 -37.51 -13.62
C GLN A 215 0.97 -37.26 -14.51
N TYR A 216 1.09 -37.55 -15.81
CA TYR A 216 0.04 -37.27 -16.77
C TYR A 216 -1.07 -38.32 -16.73
N GLN A 217 -0.74 -39.56 -16.38
CA GLN A 217 -1.76 -40.57 -16.07
C GLN A 217 -2.65 -40.10 -14.91
N ALA A 218 -2.06 -39.58 -13.84
CA ALA A 218 -2.82 -39.06 -12.71
C ALA A 218 -3.73 -37.88 -13.08
N GLU A 219 -3.24 -36.93 -13.87
CA GLU A 219 -4.03 -35.82 -14.40
C GLU A 219 -5.19 -36.31 -15.29
N MET A 220 -4.93 -37.30 -16.15
CA MET A 220 -5.91 -37.94 -17.02
C MET A 220 -7.04 -38.59 -16.20
N PHE A 221 -6.71 -39.43 -15.22
CA PHE A 221 -7.71 -40.10 -14.38
C PHE A 221 -8.48 -39.15 -13.47
N GLY A 222 -7.82 -38.09 -12.98
CA GLY A 222 -8.46 -37.05 -12.17
C GLY A 222 -9.60 -36.35 -12.91
N GLY A 223 -9.43 -36.08 -14.21
CA GLY A 223 -10.44 -35.41 -15.04
C GLY A 223 -11.55 -36.31 -15.61
N MET A 224 -11.38 -37.63 -15.53
CA MET A 224 -12.16 -38.60 -16.29
C MET A 224 -13.59 -38.82 -15.75
N GLU A 225 -14.53 -38.99 -16.68
CA GLU A 225 -15.91 -39.39 -16.36
C GLU A 225 -16.01 -40.89 -16.03
N ALA A 226 -17.01 -41.26 -15.21
CA ALA A 226 -17.19 -42.64 -14.74
C ALA A 226 -17.34 -43.66 -15.90
N ASP A 227 -18.10 -43.31 -16.93
CA ASP A 227 -18.31 -44.20 -18.08
C ASP A 227 -17.01 -44.39 -18.89
N SER A 228 -16.18 -43.34 -18.99
CA SER A 228 -14.86 -43.40 -19.63
C SER A 228 -13.87 -44.27 -18.85
N MET A 229 -13.93 -44.22 -17.52
CA MET A 229 -13.12 -45.08 -16.66
C MET A 229 -13.51 -46.56 -16.79
N ALA A 230 -14.80 -46.86 -16.81
CA ALA A 230 -15.29 -48.22 -17.04
C ALA A 230 -14.87 -48.75 -18.42
N PHE A 231 -14.83 -47.89 -19.45
CA PHE A 231 -14.31 -48.25 -20.76
C PHE A 231 -12.82 -48.62 -20.71
N LEU A 232 -11.97 -47.84 -20.02
CA LEU A 232 -10.55 -48.14 -19.89
C LEU A 232 -10.31 -49.46 -19.12
N ASP A 233 -11.10 -49.74 -18.09
CA ASP A 233 -10.98 -50.98 -17.29
C ASP A 233 -11.28 -52.25 -18.11
N ASP A 234 -12.20 -52.15 -19.07
CA ASP A 234 -12.58 -53.25 -19.95
C ASP A 234 -11.57 -53.48 -21.10
N MET A 235 -10.53 -52.65 -21.25
CA MET A 235 -9.49 -52.85 -22.26
C MET A 235 -8.62 -54.07 -21.95
N ASN A 236 -8.31 -54.85 -22.98
CA ASN A 236 -7.60 -56.12 -22.81
C ASN A 236 -6.07 -55.97 -22.69
N ASP A 237 -5.52 -54.84 -23.13
CA ASP A 237 -4.08 -54.63 -23.31
C ASP A 237 -3.47 -53.66 -22.26
N TRP A 238 -4.28 -53.16 -21.32
CA TRP A 238 -3.89 -52.24 -20.25
C TRP A 238 -4.64 -52.57 -18.95
N ASP A 239 -3.99 -52.50 -17.78
CA ASP A 239 -4.56 -52.88 -16.46
C ASP A 239 -4.42 -51.71 -15.47
N MET A 240 -5.50 -50.94 -15.29
CA MET A 240 -5.55 -49.79 -14.38
C MET A 240 -5.12 -50.15 -12.95
N GLY A 241 -5.55 -51.31 -12.45
CA GLY A 241 -5.23 -51.73 -11.09
C GLY A 241 -3.75 -52.04 -10.90
N ALA A 242 -3.03 -52.41 -11.96
CA ALA A 242 -1.59 -52.57 -11.95
C ALA A 242 -0.87 -51.21 -11.99
N GLU A 243 -1.29 -50.30 -12.86
CA GLU A 243 -0.71 -48.94 -12.96
C GLU A 243 -0.87 -48.18 -11.64
N MET A 244 -2.06 -48.19 -11.03
CA MET A 244 -2.29 -47.57 -9.72
C MET A 244 -1.44 -48.16 -8.60
N ALA A 245 -1.06 -49.44 -8.69
CA ALA A 245 -0.23 -50.09 -7.69
C ALA A 245 1.25 -49.67 -7.80
N ASP A 246 1.72 -49.36 -9.01
CA ASP A 246 3.10 -48.95 -9.28
C ASP A 246 3.29 -47.42 -9.18
N MET A 247 2.21 -46.65 -9.31
CA MET A 247 2.19 -45.19 -9.20
C MET A 247 2.57 -44.66 -7.81
N GLY A 248 3.40 -43.61 -7.78
CA GLY A 248 3.84 -42.94 -6.56
C GLY A 248 2.74 -42.16 -5.81
N ASP A 249 2.92 -41.96 -4.50
CA ASP A 249 1.92 -41.31 -3.62
C ASP A 249 1.48 -39.92 -4.09
N GLN A 250 2.40 -39.13 -4.63
CA GLN A 250 2.11 -37.80 -5.18
C GLN A 250 1.09 -37.85 -6.33
N HIS A 251 1.26 -38.82 -7.22
CA HIS A 251 0.42 -38.98 -8.39
C HIS A 251 -0.93 -39.59 -8.02
N ILE A 252 -0.95 -40.54 -7.07
CA ILE A 252 -2.19 -41.05 -6.47
C ILE A 252 -3.00 -39.92 -5.82
N ALA A 253 -2.35 -39.03 -5.06
CA ALA A 253 -3.02 -37.87 -4.47
C ALA A 253 -3.61 -36.91 -5.51
N THR A 254 -2.89 -36.66 -6.60
CA THR A 254 -3.35 -35.83 -7.72
C THR A 254 -4.57 -36.46 -8.40
N MET A 255 -4.48 -37.76 -8.69
CA MET A 255 -5.52 -38.54 -9.32
C MET A 255 -6.81 -38.53 -8.49
N PHE A 256 -6.76 -38.97 -7.23
CA PHE A 256 -7.95 -39.03 -6.38
C PHE A 256 -8.49 -37.67 -5.97
N GLY A 257 -7.62 -36.66 -5.80
CA GLY A 257 -8.03 -35.29 -5.48
C GLY A 257 -8.81 -34.62 -6.62
N GLY A 258 -8.56 -34.99 -7.88
CA GLY A 258 -9.29 -34.46 -9.04
C GLY A 258 -10.61 -35.18 -9.35
N MET A 259 -10.76 -36.43 -8.90
CA MET A 259 -11.91 -37.26 -9.28
C MET A 259 -13.23 -36.77 -8.72
N LYS A 260 -14.24 -36.75 -9.61
CA LYS A 260 -15.63 -36.50 -9.22
C LYS A 260 -16.21 -37.72 -8.48
N SER A 261 -17.20 -37.45 -7.62
CA SER A 261 -17.89 -38.48 -6.83
C SER A 261 -18.48 -39.64 -7.65
N SER A 262 -18.96 -39.38 -8.87
CA SER A 262 -19.43 -40.43 -9.79
C SER A 262 -18.31 -41.39 -10.20
N THR A 263 -17.12 -40.86 -10.50
CA THR A 263 -15.96 -41.64 -10.92
C THR A 263 -15.40 -42.45 -9.75
N LEU A 264 -15.36 -41.87 -8.54
CA LEU A 264 -14.96 -42.59 -7.34
C LEU A 264 -15.90 -43.75 -6.97
N THR A 265 -17.20 -43.58 -7.22
CA THR A 265 -18.18 -44.67 -7.00
C THR A 265 -17.89 -45.86 -7.91
N GLU A 266 -17.43 -45.60 -9.14
CA GLU A 266 -17.02 -46.65 -10.07
C GLU A 266 -15.73 -47.34 -9.59
N ILE A 267 -14.73 -46.57 -9.14
CA ILE A 267 -13.50 -47.12 -8.56
C ILE A 267 -13.77 -47.99 -7.32
N ASP A 268 -14.64 -47.54 -6.42
CA ASP A 268 -15.08 -48.33 -5.27
C ASP A 268 -15.66 -49.67 -5.76
N THR A 269 -16.56 -49.63 -6.74
CA THR A 269 -17.18 -50.85 -7.29
C THR A 269 -16.17 -51.82 -7.91
N LEU A 270 -15.16 -51.31 -8.63
CA LEU A 270 -14.19 -52.12 -9.37
C LEU A 270 -13.02 -52.61 -8.51
N TYR A 271 -12.56 -51.80 -7.55
CA TYR A 271 -11.27 -51.97 -6.86
C TYR A 271 -11.32 -51.84 -5.34
N ASP A 272 -12.49 -51.93 -4.71
CA ASP A 272 -12.66 -51.94 -3.25
C ASP A 272 -11.64 -52.88 -2.56
N GLY A 273 -11.07 -52.41 -1.44
CA GLY A 273 -10.07 -53.13 -0.65
C GLY A 273 -8.63 -52.92 -1.10
N LYS A 274 -8.36 -52.92 -2.41
CA LYS A 274 -7.02 -52.63 -2.94
C LYS A 274 -6.70 -51.15 -2.84
N VAL A 275 -7.65 -50.31 -3.26
CA VAL A 275 -7.52 -48.85 -3.17
C VAL A 275 -7.45 -48.40 -1.72
N GLY A 276 -8.34 -48.91 -0.85
CA GLY A 276 -8.30 -48.59 0.58
C GLY A 276 -6.97 -48.97 1.25
N SER A 277 -6.43 -50.15 0.94
CA SER A 277 -5.09 -50.55 1.42
C SER A 277 -3.96 -49.68 0.87
N ARG A 278 -4.07 -49.21 -0.39
CA ARG A 278 -3.09 -48.31 -1.01
C ARG A 278 -3.10 -46.94 -0.36
N MET A 279 -4.28 -46.42 -0.04
CA MET A 279 -4.50 -45.13 0.62
C MET A 279 -3.97 -45.12 2.06
N SER A 280 -4.23 -46.17 2.85
CA SER A 280 -3.69 -46.29 4.23
C SER A 280 -2.15 -46.37 4.25
N GLY A 281 -1.51 -46.70 3.13
CA GLY A 281 -0.06 -46.76 3.00
C GLY A 281 0.60 -45.48 2.48
N MET A 282 -0.16 -44.42 2.18
CA MET A 282 0.38 -43.18 1.62
C MET A 282 1.04 -42.31 2.69
N ASP A 283 2.09 -41.57 2.32
CA ASP A 283 2.68 -40.56 3.20
C ASP A 283 1.67 -39.42 3.52
N ASP A 284 1.66 -38.96 4.77
CA ASP A 284 0.76 -37.93 5.31
C ASP A 284 0.66 -36.67 4.43
N GLN A 285 1.79 -36.22 3.85
CA GLN A 285 1.84 -35.04 2.98
C GLN A 285 0.89 -35.18 1.79
N TYR A 286 0.88 -36.35 1.14
CA TYR A 286 0.09 -36.59 -0.05
C TYR A 286 -1.36 -36.93 0.30
N GLN A 287 -1.61 -37.56 1.45
CA GLN A 287 -2.96 -37.71 1.97
C GLN A 287 -3.61 -36.34 2.25
N ALA A 288 -2.88 -35.43 2.89
CA ALA A 288 -3.34 -34.07 3.14
C ALA A 288 -3.65 -33.31 1.84
N GLN A 289 -2.80 -33.42 0.82
CA GLN A 289 -3.04 -32.84 -0.50
C GLN A 289 -4.29 -33.44 -1.17
N MET A 290 -4.45 -34.76 -1.11
CA MET A 290 -5.59 -35.47 -1.70
C MET A 290 -6.91 -35.02 -1.07
N PHE A 291 -7.00 -35.05 0.26
CA PHE A 291 -8.23 -34.66 0.98
C PHE A 291 -8.51 -33.16 0.88
N GLY A 292 -7.48 -32.32 0.89
CA GLY A 292 -7.63 -30.86 0.72
C GLY A 292 -8.31 -30.47 -0.60
N ASN A 293 -8.13 -31.27 -1.65
CA ASN A 293 -8.71 -31.02 -2.98
C ASN A 293 -10.04 -31.75 -3.23
N MET A 294 -10.44 -32.66 -2.34
CA MET A 294 -11.56 -33.56 -2.55
C MET A 294 -12.90 -32.95 -2.13
N GLU A 295 -13.96 -33.19 -2.91
CA GLU A 295 -15.33 -32.81 -2.54
C GLU A 295 -15.85 -33.61 -1.34
N THR A 296 -16.76 -33.05 -0.54
CA THR A 296 -17.41 -33.74 0.59
C THR A 296 -17.97 -35.11 0.26
N THR A 297 -18.69 -35.20 -0.87
CA THR A 297 -19.30 -36.47 -1.30
C THR A 297 -18.23 -37.50 -1.63
N SER A 298 -17.14 -37.06 -2.26
CA SER A 298 -15.99 -37.89 -2.61
C SER A 298 -15.26 -38.41 -1.36
N MET A 299 -15.06 -37.56 -0.34
CA MET A 299 -14.48 -38.00 0.94
C MET A 299 -15.35 -39.04 1.64
N GLY A 300 -16.67 -38.87 1.60
CA GLY A 300 -17.61 -39.87 2.13
C GLY A 300 -17.54 -41.23 1.41
N ILE A 301 -17.22 -41.25 0.12
CA ILE A 301 -16.98 -42.51 -0.62
C ILE A 301 -15.67 -43.14 -0.14
N VAL A 302 -14.60 -42.34 -0.03
CA VAL A 302 -13.28 -42.82 0.42
C VAL A 302 -13.31 -43.37 1.84
N ASP A 303 -14.04 -42.73 2.76
CA ASP A 303 -14.21 -43.22 4.15
C ASP A 303 -14.91 -44.60 4.22
N ASN A 304 -15.73 -44.92 3.21
CA ASN A 304 -16.42 -46.22 3.13
C ASN A 304 -15.60 -47.32 2.44
N LEU A 305 -14.42 -47.03 1.91
CA LEU A 305 -13.57 -48.02 1.26
C LEU A 305 -13.10 -49.07 2.27
N SER A 306 -13.18 -50.34 1.88
CA SER A 306 -12.69 -51.40 2.75
C SER A 306 -11.17 -51.32 2.92
N GLY A 307 -10.71 -51.42 4.17
CA GLY A 307 -9.28 -51.37 4.50
C GLY A 307 -8.69 -49.97 4.66
N PHE A 308 -9.50 -48.91 4.57
CA PHE A 308 -9.14 -47.54 4.93
C PHE A 308 -9.99 -47.09 6.14
N ASP A 309 -9.41 -46.31 7.05
CA ASP A 309 -10.11 -45.72 8.21
C ASP A 309 -9.66 -44.27 8.31
N MET A 310 -10.46 -43.36 7.76
CA MET A 310 -10.08 -41.95 7.64
C MET A 310 -9.84 -41.33 9.02
N GLY A 311 -10.71 -41.62 10.00
CA GLY A 311 -10.56 -41.10 11.37
C GLY A 311 -9.26 -41.56 12.03
N ALA A 312 -8.88 -42.82 11.84
CA ALA A 312 -7.62 -43.34 12.38
C ALA A 312 -6.38 -42.73 11.70
N GLU A 313 -6.40 -42.52 10.39
CA GLU A 313 -5.30 -41.89 9.65
C GLU A 313 -5.15 -40.42 10.04
N LEU A 314 -6.24 -39.65 10.12
CA LEU A 314 -6.23 -38.25 10.56
C LEU A 314 -5.75 -38.11 12.01
N ALA A 315 -6.08 -39.04 12.90
CA ALA A 315 -5.57 -39.03 14.28
C ALA A 315 -4.06 -39.28 14.38
N GLY A 316 -3.45 -39.87 13.36
CA GLY A 316 -2.01 -40.15 13.29
C GLY A 316 -1.20 -39.10 12.53
N MET A 317 -1.86 -38.23 11.77
CA MET A 317 -1.23 -37.27 10.86
C MET A 317 -0.54 -36.11 11.59
N ASP A 318 0.65 -35.72 11.12
CA ASP A 318 1.38 -34.57 11.66
C ASP A 318 0.62 -33.24 11.47
N ASP A 319 0.68 -32.36 12.49
CA ASP A 319 -0.04 -31.06 12.53
C ASP A 319 0.20 -30.17 11.30
N GLN A 320 1.40 -30.22 10.70
CA GLN A 320 1.75 -29.43 9.51
C GLN A 320 0.91 -29.85 8.29
N TYR A 321 0.74 -31.16 8.09
CA TYR A 321 -0.04 -31.68 6.97
C TYR A 321 -1.53 -31.54 7.25
N MET A 322 -1.95 -31.71 8.50
CA MET A 322 -3.31 -31.40 8.95
C MET A 322 -3.70 -29.95 8.65
N ALA A 323 -2.81 -29.00 8.97
CA ALA A 323 -3.03 -27.59 8.69
C ALA A 323 -3.10 -27.28 7.18
N THR A 324 -2.27 -27.95 6.38
CA THR A 324 -2.29 -27.82 4.92
C THR A 324 -3.61 -28.35 4.34
N MET A 325 -4.06 -29.50 4.83
CA MET A 325 -5.32 -30.13 4.45
C MET A 325 -6.51 -29.23 4.80
N MET A 326 -6.61 -28.79 6.07
CA MET A 326 -7.71 -27.94 6.54
C MET A 326 -7.73 -26.57 5.89
N GLY A 327 -6.56 -25.96 5.62
CA GLY A 327 -6.48 -24.65 4.96
C GLY A 327 -7.00 -24.64 3.53
N GLY A 328 -7.07 -25.80 2.86
CA GLY A 328 -7.65 -25.95 1.52
C GLY A 328 -9.13 -26.35 1.50
N MET A 329 -9.71 -26.72 2.64
CA MET A 329 -11.07 -27.26 2.70
C MET A 329 -12.15 -26.18 2.85
N GLY A 330 -13.27 -26.38 2.15
CA GLY A 330 -14.48 -25.60 2.37
C GLY A 330 -15.24 -25.98 3.65
N THR A 331 -16.19 -25.13 4.07
CA THR A 331 -16.99 -25.32 5.30
C THR A 331 -17.75 -26.64 5.34
N ASP A 332 -18.29 -27.08 4.21
CA ASP A 332 -19.01 -28.36 4.12
C ASP A 332 -18.06 -29.55 4.37
N SER A 333 -16.83 -29.48 3.87
CA SER A 333 -15.78 -30.48 4.06
C SER A 333 -15.34 -30.56 5.52
N MET A 334 -15.12 -29.40 6.16
CA MET A 334 -14.79 -29.33 7.58
C MET A 334 -15.94 -29.86 8.46
N THR A 335 -17.19 -29.59 8.10
CA THR A 335 -18.37 -30.10 8.82
C THR A 335 -18.46 -31.63 8.73
N PHE A 336 -18.23 -32.20 7.55
CA PHE A 336 -18.16 -33.65 7.39
C PHE A 336 -17.05 -34.25 8.27
N MET A 337 -15.89 -33.59 8.33
CA MET A 337 -14.74 -34.03 9.10
C MET A 337 -14.96 -33.99 10.62
N ASP A 338 -15.67 -32.99 11.15
CA ASP A 338 -16.01 -32.91 12.58
C ASP A 338 -16.91 -34.08 13.06
N ASP A 339 -17.70 -34.66 12.15
CA ASP A 339 -18.57 -35.80 12.41
C ASP A 339 -17.88 -37.18 12.27
N LEU A 340 -16.57 -37.24 11.94
CA LEU A 340 -15.85 -38.50 11.74
C LEU A 340 -15.67 -39.30 13.04
N ASP A 341 -15.98 -40.59 12.99
CA ASP A 341 -15.75 -41.50 14.11
C ASP A 341 -14.24 -41.71 14.34
N GLY A 342 -13.79 -41.50 15.58
CA GLY A 342 -12.41 -41.85 16.00
C GLY A 342 -11.39 -40.71 15.94
N TRP A 343 -11.79 -39.53 15.47
CA TRP A 343 -10.99 -38.32 15.43
C TRP A 343 -11.75 -37.14 16.05
N ASP A 344 -11.04 -36.18 16.66
CA ASP A 344 -11.62 -34.99 17.30
C ASP A 344 -10.94 -33.76 16.72
N MET A 345 -11.65 -33.07 15.82
CA MET A 345 -11.13 -31.90 15.12
C MET A 345 -10.82 -30.77 16.10
N GLY A 346 -11.74 -30.45 17.01
CA GLY A 346 -11.55 -29.36 17.96
C GLY A 346 -10.36 -29.59 18.90
N ALA A 347 -10.17 -30.81 19.38
CA ALA A 347 -8.99 -31.17 20.16
C ALA A 347 -7.69 -31.08 19.34
N THR A 348 -7.71 -31.51 18.07
CA THR A 348 -6.56 -31.40 17.16
C THR A 348 -6.16 -29.94 16.96
N MET A 349 -7.11 -29.08 16.60
CA MET A 349 -6.87 -27.65 16.43
C MET A 349 -6.43 -26.95 17.71
N SER A 350 -6.96 -27.38 18.86
CA SER A 350 -6.56 -26.87 20.18
C SER A 350 -5.10 -27.22 20.53
N ASN A 351 -4.54 -28.28 19.95
CA ASN A 351 -3.15 -28.67 20.17
C ASN A 351 -2.17 -28.10 19.14
N MET A 352 -2.64 -27.58 18.01
CA MET A 352 -1.79 -26.94 17.01
C MET A 352 -1.03 -25.73 17.58
N ASP A 353 0.20 -25.56 17.09
CA ASP A 353 1.02 -24.38 17.32
C ASP A 353 0.59 -23.18 16.46
N SER A 354 1.16 -22.00 16.74
CA SER A 354 0.81 -20.76 16.05
C SER A 354 1.08 -20.81 14.54
N GLN A 355 2.13 -21.51 14.11
CA GLN A 355 2.49 -21.60 12.70
C GLN A 355 1.45 -22.40 11.91
N ASN A 356 1.12 -23.60 12.38
CA ASN A 356 0.15 -24.46 11.74
C ASN A 356 -1.25 -23.87 11.82
N LEU A 357 -1.62 -23.33 12.98
CA LEU A 357 -2.92 -22.70 13.15
C LEU A 357 -3.10 -21.48 12.24
N SER A 358 -2.06 -20.65 12.03
CA SER A 358 -2.15 -19.51 11.09
C SER A 358 -2.49 -19.92 9.66
N THR A 359 -2.05 -21.10 9.23
CA THR A 359 -2.34 -21.64 7.89
C THR A 359 -3.81 -22.01 7.76
N VAL A 360 -4.40 -22.59 8.82
CA VAL A 360 -5.84 -22.89 8.83
C VAL A 360 -6.67 -21.61 8.92
N MET A 361 -6.28 -20.68 9.80
CA MET A 361 -7.02 -19.45 10.06
C MET A 361 -6.98 -18.42 8.92
N GLY A 362 -6.06 -18.55 7.97
CA GLY A 362 -5.95 -17.62 6.83
C GLY A 362 -7.05 -17.80 5.78
N GLY A 363 -7.65 -18.99 5.67
CA GLY A 363 -8.70 -19.30 4.68
C GLY A 363 -9.99 -19.87 5.26
N ALA A 364 -10.05 -20.12 6.58
CA ALA A 364 -11.19 -20.77 7.22
C ALA A 364 -12.42 -19.87 7.40
N ASP A 365 -13.59 -20.52 7.42
CA ASP A 365 -14.86 -19.91 7.80
C ASP A 365 -14.94 -19.72 9.32
N PHE A 366 -14.83 -18.47 9.76
CA PHE A 366 -14.91 -18.05 11.17
C PHE A 366 -16.20 -18.50 11.86
N GLY A 367 -17.31 -18.60 11.14
CA GLY A 367 -18.60 -19.01 11.70
C GLY A 367 -18.60 -20.47 12.13
N PHE A 368 -17.99 -21.36 11.34
CA PHE A 368 -17.79 -22.76 11.71
C PHE A 368 -16.80 -22.86 12.88
N MET A 369 -15.64 -22.21 12.76
CA MET A 369 -14.55 -22.26 13.73
C MET A 369 -14.97 -21.82 15.14
N ASN A 370 -15.77 -20.76 15.24
CA ASN A 370 -16.25 -20.26 16.52
C ASN A 370 -17.26 -21.21 17.22
N ASN A 371 -17.89 -22.13 16.46
CA ASN A 371 -18.84 -23.10 17.00
C ASN A 371 -18.25 -24.50 17.17
N LEU A 372 -16.97 -24.70 16.82
CA LEU A 372 -16.31 -26.00 16.87
C LEU A 372 -16.14 -26.48 18.32
N GLY A 373 -16.65 -27.67 18.63
CA GLY A 373 -16.60 -28.23 19.96
C GLY A 373 -15.16 -28.52 20.41
N GLY A 374 -14.74 -27.96 21.55
CA GLY A 374 -13.40 -28.24 22.09
C GLY A 374 -12.28 -27.33 21.59
N PHE A 375 -12.59 -26.40 20.68
CA PHE A 375 -11.67 -25.37 20.19
C PHE A 375 -12.10 -23.98 20.70
N ASP A 376 -11.20 -23.30 21.41
CA ASP A 376 -11.40 -21.91 21.84
C ASP A 376 -10.61 -20.98 20.92
N MET A 377 -11.30 -20.52 19.89
CA MET A 377 -10.72 -19.68 18.86
C MET A 377 -10.22 -18.34 19.40
N GLY A 378 -10.99 -17.71 20.28
CA GLY A 378 -10.65 -16.39 20.84
C GLY A 378 -9.36 -16.45 21.65
N SER A 379 -9.28 -17.40 22.59
CA SER A 379 -8.06 -17.62 23.36
C SER A 379 -6.86 -17.98 22.48
N LYS A 380 -7.06 -18.77 21.41
CA LYS A 380 -5.98 -19.16 20.51
C LYS A 380 -5.43 -18.01 19.67
N LEU A 381 -6.30 -17.14 19.16
CA LEU A 381 -5.86 -15.94 18.45
C LEU A 381 -5.19 -14.95 19.41
N ALA A 382 -5.68 -14.84 20.64
CA ALA A 382 -5.10 -13.98 21.67
C ALA A 382 -3.69 -14.42 22.10
N ASP A 383 -3.39 -15.72 22.07
CA ASP A 383 -2.08 -16.30 22.40
C ASP A 383 -1.15 -16.47 21.19
N MET A 384 -1.63 -16.22 19.97
CA MET A 384 -0.83 -16.39 18.75
C MET A 384 0.34 -15.41 18.70
N ASP A 385 1.47 -15.82 18.11
CA ASP A 385 2.61 -14.93 17.87
C ASP A 385 2.28 -13.92 16.76
N ASP A 386 2.70 -12.66 16.89
CA ASP A 386 2.35 -11.58 15.94
C ASP A 386 2.80 -11.85 14.51
N THR A 387 3.88 -12.61 14.30
CA THR A 387 4.36 -13.00 12.97
C THR A 387 3.37 -13.93 12.27
N TYR A 388 2.77 -14.85 13.03
CA TYR A 388 1.82 -15.82 12.49
C TYR A 388 0.39 -15.27 12.49
N LEU A 389 0.06 -14.41 13.46
CA LEU A 389 -1.20 -13.69 13.49
C LEU A 389 -1.29 -12.76 12.29
N SER A 390 -0.27 -11.95 12.00
CA SER A 390 -0.27 -11.10 10.79
C SER A 390 -0.43 -11.92 9.51
N LYS A 391 0.27 -13.07 9.39
CA LYS A 391 0.11 -13.99 8.25
C LYS A 391 -1.32 -14.55 8.12
N ALA A 392 -2.00 -14.87 9.22
CA ALA A 392 -3.40 -15.28 9.17
C ALA A 392 -4.27 -14.10 8.73
N MET A 393 -4.06 -12.93 9.33
CA MET A 393 -4.85 -11.72 9.11
C MET A 393 -4.78 -11.19 7.68
N THR A 394 -3.68 -11.41 6.96
CA THR A 394 -3.57 -11.06 5.54
C THR A 394 -4.57 -11.81 4.64
N GLY A 395 -5.05 -12.99 5.07
CA GLY A 395 -6.09 -13.73 4.34
C GLY A 395 -7.52 -13.33 4.71
N TRP A 396 -7.70 -12.45 5.69
CA TRP A 396 -9.03 -12.10 6.19
C TRP A 396 -9.69 -11.04 5.31
N SER A 397 -10.96 -11.28 4.97
CA SER A 397 -11.77 -10.35 4.20
C SER A 397 -12.58 -9.42 5.12
N GLU A 398 -13.17 -8.36 4.57
CA GLU A 398 -14.05 -7.47 5.33
C GLU A 398 -15.24 -8.22 5.95
N SER A 399 -15.72 -9.29 5.30
CA SER A 399 -16.80 -10.13 5.84
C SER A 399 -16.37 -10.92 7.09
N SER A 400 -15.08 -11.14 7.27
CA SER A 400 -14.51 -11.79 8.45
C SER A 400 -14.54 -10.87 9.66
N LEU A 401 -14.39 -9.54 9.47
CA LEU A 401 -14.28 -8.56 10.56
C LEU A 401 -15.52 -8.49 11.46
N ASP A 402 -16.73 -8.56 10.87
CA ASP A 402 -17.99 -8.50 11.61
C ASP A 402 -18.15 -9.72 12.55
N GLY A 403 -17.57 -10.86 12.18
CA GLY A 403 -17.51 -12.07 13.01
C GLY A 403 -16.45 -12.02 14.11
N MET A 404 -15.46 -11.13 14.01
CA MET A 404 -14.29 -11.10 14.89
C MET A 404 -14.33 -10.05 15.99
N ILE A 405 -14.99 -8.91 15.74
CA ILE A 405 -15.14 -7.82 16.73
C ILE A 405 -15.94 -8.29 17.98
N GLY A 406 -16.63 -9.42 17.89
CA GLY A 406 -17.38 -10.04 18.98
C GLY A 406 -16.82 -11.35 19.53
N LEU A 407 -15.58 -11.74 19.20
CA LEU A 407 -14.99 -12.95 19.78
C LEU A 407 -14.67 -12.75 21.27
N ASP A 408 -15.18 -13.66 22.10
CA ASP A 408 -14.83 -13.69 23.52
C ASP A 408 -13.30 -13.92 23.64
N ASP A 409 -12.65 -13.21 24.56
CA ASP A 409 -11.22 -13.31 24.87
C ASP A 409 -10.22 -12.89 23.76
N PHE A 410 -10.67 -12.34 22.62
CA PHE A 410 -9.80 -11.77 21.58
C PHE A 410 -10.06 -10.28 21.31
N ASP A 411 -9.15 -9.41 21.78
CA ASP A 411 -9.15 -7.98 21.44
C ASP A 411 -8.31 -7.72 20.19
N MET A 412 -8.94 -7.83 19.03
CA MET A 412 -8.31 -7.66 17.72
C MET A 412 -7.62 -6.29 17.57
N ALA A 413 -8.29 -5.22 18.01
CA ALA A 413 -7.78 -3.87 17.86
C ALA A 413 -6.63 -3.59 18.84
N GLY A 414 -6.70 -4.11 20.07
CA GLY A 414 -5.58 -4.12 21.01
C GLY A 414 -4.37 -4.89 20.48
N ARG A 415 -4.59 -6.06 19.86
CA ARG A 415 -3.53 -6.87 19.23
C ARG A 415 -2.88 -6.15 18.06
N LEU A 416 -3.66 -5.53 17.17
CA LEU A 416 -3.14 -4.73 16.05
C LEU A 416 -2.37 -3.50 16.53
N GLY A 417 -2.89 -2.79 17.53
CA GLY A 417 -2.22 -1.63 18.12
C GLY A 417 -0.86 -1.96 18.74
N GLY A 418 -0.74 -3.15 19.36
CA GLY A 418 0.52 -3.63 19.94
C GLY A 418 1.51 -4.28 18.97
N MET A 419 1.09 -4.54 17.73
CA MET A 419 1.91 -5.22 16.71
C MET A 419 3.01 -4.30 16.19
N ASP A 420 4.14 -4.88 15.75
CA ASP A 420 5.21 -4.16 15.04
C ASP A 420 4.64 -3.44 13.81
N SER A 421 5.14 -2.23 13.51
CA SER A 421 4.63 -1.41 12.41
C SER A 421 4.70 -2.11 11.07
N THR A 422 5.75 -2.90 10.81
CA THR A 422 5.93 -3.63 9.54
C THR A 422 4.87 -4.71 9.36
N LEU A 423 4.63 -5.50 10.42
CA LEU A 423 3.65 -6.59 10.41
C LEU A 423 2.23 -6.04 10.32
N ARG A 424 1.95 -4.96 11.07
CA ARG A 424 0.67 -4.26 11.03
C ARG A 424 0.38 -3.71 9.64
N GLY A 425 1.36 -3.07 9.00
CA GLY A 425 1.27 -2.56 7.62
C GLY A 425 0.85 -3.60 6.62
N GLY A 426 1.50 -4.78 6.67
CA GLY A 426 1.16 -5.90 5.79
C GLY A 426 -0.29 -6.38 5.93
N VAL A 427 -0.85 -6.32 7.14
CA VAL A 427 -2.26 -6.69 7.39
C VAL A 427 -3.23 -5.64 6.86
N ILE A 428 -3.02 -4.38 7.24
CA ILE A 428 -3.99 -3.31 6.94
C ILE A 428 -3.94 -2.85 5.49
N GLY A 429 -2.82 -3.03 4.78
CA GLY A 429 -2.70 -2.69 3.36
C GLY A 429 -3.66 -3.50 2.47
N GLY A 430 -4.16 -4.65 2.94
CA GLY A 430 -5.18 -5.44 2.25
C GLY A 430 -6.63 -5.08 2.59
N TRP A 431 -6.87 -4.14 3.52
CA TRP A 431 -8.22 -3.80 3.99
C TRP A 431 -8.74 -2.50 3.39
N GLY A 432 -10.05 -2.44 3.14
CA GLY A 432 -10.71 -1.23 2.67
C GLY A 432 -10.87 -0.15 3.75
N THR A 433 -11.16 1.08 3.32
CA THR A 433 -11.31 2.25 4.21
C THR A 433 -12.39 2.05 5.28
N ALA A 434 -13.52 1.47 4.92
CA ALA A 434 -14.62 1.19 5.84
C ALA A 434 -14.18 0.26 6.99
N SER A 435 -13.35 -0.73 6.68
CA SER A 435 -12.80 -1.69 7.65
C SER A 435 -11.84 -1.01 8.63
N LEU A 436 -10.97 -0.13 8.11
CA LEU A 436 -10.02 0.64 8.92
C LEU A 436 -10.74 1.64 9.85
N GLU A 437 -11.78 2.30 9.38
CA GLU A 437 -12.61 3.18 10.22
C GLU A 437 -13.33 2.42 11.35
N VAL A 438 -13.79 1.20 11.08
CA VAL A 438 -14.42 0.36 12.11
C VAL A 438 -13.41 0.04 13.20
N MET A 439 -12.17 -0.27 12.83
CA MET A 439 -11.09 -0.54 13.79
C MET A 439 -10.68 0.66 14.62
N ASP A 440 -10.51 1.81 13.98
CA ASP A 440 -10.19 3.08 14.64
C ASP A 440 -11.26 3.45 15.70
N LYS A 441 -12.53 3.19 15.41
CA LYS A 441 -13.64 3.39 16.36
C LYS A 441 -13.71 2.31 17.45
N ALA A 442 -13.18 1.12 17.19
CA ALA A 442 -13.30 -0.02 18.09
C ALA A 442 -12.33 0.04 19.29
N SER A 443 -11.19 0.73 19.16
CA SER A 443 -10.19 0.80 20.23
C SER A 443 -9.37 2.07 20.21
N THR A 444 -8.94 2.51 21.39
CA THR A 444 -7.95 3.59 21.53
C THR A 444 -6.51 3.11 21.35
N ALA A 445 -6.29 1.80 21.23
CA ALA A 445 -4.95 1.22 21.05
C ALA A 445 -4.52 1.18 19.57
N PHE A 446 -5.49 1.20 18.65
CA PHE A 446 -5.25 1.35 17.21
C PHE A 446 -5.76 2.73 16.82
N ASN A 447 -4.85 3.58 16.32
CA ASN A 447 -5.20 4.89 15.81
C ASN A 447 -4.74 4.96 14.36
N LEU A 448 -5.69 5.14 13.45
CA LEU A 448 -5.41 5.15 12.02
C LEU A 448 -4.43 6.28 11.64
N SER A 449 -4.48 7.42 12.35
CA SER A 449 -3.55 8.53 12.13
C SER A 449 -2.11 8.11 12.38
N ASP A 450 -1.85 7.48 13.53
CA ASP A 450 -0.50 7.08 13.93
C ASP A 450 0.07 6.03 12.97
N VAL A 451 -0.78 5.14 12.47
CA VAL A 451 -0.38 4.09 11.55
C VAL A 451 -0.07 4.64 10.16
N VAL A 452 -0.93 5.50 9.62
CA VAL A 452 -0.73 6.16 8.33
C VAL A 452 0.50 7.07 8.35
N PHE A 453 0.74 7.79 9.44
CA PHE A 453 1.80 8.80 9.50
C PHE A 453 3.18 8.27 9.89
N THR A 454 3.26 7.04 10.37
CA THR A 454 4.56 6.43 10.70
C THR A 454 5.22 5.84 9.46
N ASP A 455 4.45 5.31 8.51
CA ASP A 455 5.00 4.60 7.34
C ASP A 455 3.97 4.56 6.20
N MET A 456 3.92 5.62 5.39
CA MET A 456 3.02 5.72 4.26
C MET A 456 3.31 4.69 3.16
N ASP A 457 4.56 4.23 3.05
CA ASP A 457 4.97 3.21 2.07
C ASP A 457 4.13 1.93 2.19
N GLN A 458 3.62 1.65 3.40
CA GLN A 458 2.78 0.48 3.67
C GLN A 458 1.40 0.54 3.01
N PHE A 459 0.96 1.73 2.59
CA PHE A 459 -0.33 1.96 1.94
C PHE A 459 -0.24 2.10 0.43
N THR A 460 0.95 1.99 -0.16
CA THR A 460 1.14 2.07 -1.63
C THR A 460 0.42 0.96 -2.41
N ASN A 461 0.07 -0.15 -1.75
CA ASN A 461 -0.76 -1.22 -2.34
C ASN A 461 -2.27 -0.90 -2.33
N MET A 462 -2.69 0.16 -1.64
CA MET A 462 -4.06 0.66 -1.64
C MET A 462 -4.30 1.55 -2.86
N ASP A 463 -5.52 1.60 -3.38
CA ASP A 463 -5.89 2.60 -4.38
C ASP A 463 -5.74 4.01 -3.78
N ALA A 464 -5.09 4.92 -4.51
CA ALA A 464 -4.82 6.28 -4.04
C ALA A 464 -6.10 7.05 -3.68
N GLY A 465 -7.22 6.78 -4.37
CA GLY A 465 -8.51 7.40 -4.06
C GLY A 465 -9.04 7.02 -2.68
N TYR A 466 -8.79 5.79 -2.23
CA TYR A 466 -9.11 5.37 -0.87
C TYR A 466 -8.23 6.08 0.16
N MET A 467 -6.93 6.22 -0.13
CA MET A 467 -6.01 6.93 0.76
C MET A 467 -6.38 8.40 0.92
N VAL A 468 -6.70 9.09 -0.18
CA VAL A 468 -7.21 10.47 -0.12
C VAL A 468 -8.52 10.54 0.67
N GLY A 469 -9.41 9.56 0.50
CA GLY A 469 -10.63 9.44 1.30
C GLY A 469 -10.35 9.31 2.80
N LEU A 470 -9.36 8.51 3.19
CA LEU A 470 -8.93 8.34 4.58
C LEU A 470 -8.36 9.63 5.16
N LEU A 471 -7.42 10.28 4.45
CA LEU A 471 -6.84 11.55 4.86
C LEU A 471 -7.93 12.63 5.00
N GLY A 472 -8.89 12.68 4.08
CA GLY A 472 -10.02 13.61 4.15
C GLY A 472 -10.97 13.38 5.34
N GLY A 473 -10.93 12.21 5.98
CA GLY A 473 -11.68 11.88 7.18
C GLY A 473 -11.00 12.30 8.50
N MET A 474 -9.72 12.69 8.45
CA MET A 474 -8.91 13.05 9.61
C MET A 474 -9.10 14.53 10.04
N ASP A 475 -8.63 14.86 11.25
CA ASP A 475 -8.54 16.26 11.67
C ASP A 475 -7.42 17.00 10.93
N LEU A 476 -7.58 18.32 10.81
CA LEU A 476 -6.69 19.17 10.02
C LEU A 476 -5.24 19.19 10.53
N ASP A 477 -5.04 19.12 11.86
CA ASP A 477 -3.70 19.18 12.44
C ASP A 477 -2.92 17.89 12.13
N SER A 478 -3.62 16.75 12.17
CA SER A 478 -3.12 15.45 11.77
C SER A 478 -2.78 15.39 10.27
N ILE A 479 -3.67 15.88 9.39
CA ILE A 479 -3.40 15.99 7.95
C ILE A 479 -2.17 16.88 7.70
N LYS A 480 -2.08 18.04 8.37
CA LYS A 480 -0.95 18.95 8.22
C LYS A 480 0.36 18.29 8.63
N SER A 481 0.40 17.64 9.79
CA SER A 481 1.61 16.97 10.28
C SER A 481 2.07 15.81 9.41
N ALA A 482 1.13 15.16 8.71
CA ALA A 482 1.41 14.07 7.80
C ALA A 482 1.90 14.57 6.45
N ALA A 483 1.15 15.51 5.87
CA ALA A 483 1.43 16.07 4.58
C ALA A 483 2.79 16.76 4.56
N SER A 484 3.22 17.42 5.64
CA SER A 484 4.53 18.06 5.73
C SER A 484 5.73 17.10 5.76
N LYS A 485 5.52 15.77 5.85
CA LYS A 485 6.59 14.76 5.89
C LYS A 485 6.61 13.85 4.67
N MET A 486 5.72 14.09 3.71
CA MET A 486 5.60 13.26 2.50
C MET A 486 6.81 13.47 1.58
N SER A 487 7.29 12.37 1.01
CA SER A 487 8.28 12.36 -0.06
C SER A 487 7.66 12.71 -1.42
N GLY A 488 8.48 12.90 -2.44
CA GLY A 488 7.99 13.08 -3.80
C GLY A 488 7.17 11.88 -4.32
N GLU A 489 7.53 10.66 -3.91
CA GLU A 489 6.80 9.43 -4.29
C GLU A 489 5.42 9.37 -3.61
N ASP A 490 5.33 9.78 -2.34
CA ASP A 490 4.07 9.86 -1.60
C ASP A 490 3.10 10.87 -2.23
N LEU A 491 3.62 12.05 -2.60
CA LEU A 491 2.83 13.09 -3.25
C LEU A 491 2.34 12.64 -4.62
N GLN A 492 3.20 11.95 -5.39
CA GLN A 492 2.84 11.38 -6.69
C GLN A 492 1.76 10.29 -6.55
N PHE A 493 1.87 9.45 -5.53
CA PHE A 493 0.87 8.43 -5.24
C PHE A 493 -0.50 9.06 -4.96
N LEU A 494 -0.56 10.07 -4.09
CA LEU A 494 -1.83 10.76 -3.79
C LEU A 494 -2.42 11.48 -5.01
N ASP A 495 -1.59 12.14 -5.81
CA ASP A 495 -2.03 12.84 -7.03
C ASP A 495 -2.52 11.88 -8.13
N SER A 496 -2.15 10.59 -8.08
CA SER A 496 -2.68 9.58 -9.00
C SER A 496 -4.16 9.26 -8.78
N ALA A 497 -4.76 9.70 -7.67
CA ALA A 497 -6.17 9.51 -7.37
C ALA A 497 -7.05 10.38 -8.29
N ALA A 498 -7.95 9.76 -9.07
CA ALA A 498 -8.82 10.47 -10.01
C ALA A 498 -9.74 11.54 -9.36
N SER A 499 -9.97 11.47 -8.04
CA SER A 499 -10.77 12.43 -7.27
C SER A 499 -9.95 13.52 -6.57
N PHE A 500 -8.63 13.51 -6.70
CA PHE A 500 -7.72 14.44 -6.07
C PHE A 500 -6.84 15.13 -7.12
N ASP A 501 -6.61 16.42 -6.94
CA ASP A 501 -5.68 17.19 -7.77
C ASP A 501 -4.82 17.98 -6.79
N LEU A 502 -3.57 17.54 -6.64
CA LEU A 502 -2.64 18.13 -5.68
C LEU A 502 -2.30 19.56 -6.09
N GLY A 503 -2.06 19.82 -7.40
CA GLY A 503 -1.77 21.16 -7.90
C GLY A 503 -2.90 22.16 -7.66
N ALA A 504 -4.15 21.77 -7.93
CA ALA A 504 -5.32 22.61 -7.64
C ALA A 504 -5.51 22.84 -6.13
N THR A 505 -5.22 21.82 -5.31
CA THR A 505 -5.30 21.91 -3.85
C THR A 505 -4.24 22.89 -3.32
N MET A 506 -3.00 22.76 -3.76
CA MET A 506 -1.89 23.65 -3.37
C MET A 506 -2.07 25.09 -3.85
N GLY A 507 -2.76 25.30 -4.98
CA GLY A 507 -3.19 26.63 -5.40
C GLY A 507 -4.28 27.27 -4.51
N ALA A 508 -5.08 26.45 -3.82
CA ALA A 508 -6.24 26.89 -3.03
C ALA A 508 -5.95 27.05 -1.53
N VAL A 509 -4.91 26.41 -1.00
CA VAL A 509 -4.53 26.57 0.42
C VAL A 509 -4.02 27.99 0.70
N ASP A 510 -4.23 28.44 1.94
CA ASP A 510 -3.70 29.71 2.39
C ASP A 510 -2.16 29.69 2.48
N ASP A 511 -1.57 30.88 2.44
CA ASP A 511 -0.12 31.07 2.36
C ASP A 511 0.61 30.52 3.59
N GLY A 512 -0.05 30.50 4.76
CA GLY A 512 0.50 29.93 5.98
C GLY A 512 0.57 28.41 5.93
N LEU A 513 -0.51 27.74 5.53
CA LEU A 513 -0.50 26.29 5.35
C LEU A 513 0.48 25.89 4.24
N PHE A 514 0.49 26.63 3.13
CA PHE A 514 1.44 26.43 2.03
C PHE A 514 2.89 26.45 2.53
N ALA A 515 3.29 27.51 3.24
CA ALA A 515 4.64 27.65 3.79
C ALA A 515 5.03 26.49 4.73
N ASN A 516 4.11 26.05 5.59
CA ASN A 516 4.37 24.94 6.50
C ASN A 516 4.57 23.60 5.78
N LEU A 517 3.82 23.34 4.69
CA LEU A 517 3.96 22.11 3.93
C LEU A 517 5.27 22.09 3.15
N MET A 518 5.54 23.17 2.41
CA MET A 518 6.76 23.32 1.59
C MET A 518 8.03 23.30 2.44
N GLY A 519 7.98 23.87 3.64
CA GLY A 519 9.11 23.86 4.57
C GLY A 519 9.51 22.46 5.03
N GLY A 520 8.55 21.52 5.13
CA GLY A 520 8.83 20.14 5.53
C GLY A 520 9.20 19.20 4.37
N TRP A 521 9.06 19.65 3.12
CA TRP A 521 9.34 18.82 1.94
C TRP A 521 10.80 18.90 1.52
N GLY A 522 11.37 17.73 1.24
CA GLY A 522 12.69 17.62 0.65
C GLY A 522 12.71 18.02 -0.83
N SER A 523 13.92 18.10 -1.39
CA SER A 523 14.14 18.47 -2.80
C SER A 523 13.36 17.63 -3.82
N ASP A 524 13.05 16.36 -3.52
CA ASP A 524 12.27 15.45 -4.35
C ASP A 524 10.78 15.83 -4.38
N GLY A 525 10.19 16.13 -3.22
CA GLY A 525 8.82 16.63 -3.10
C GLY A 525 8.65 17.98 -3.80
N LEU A 526 9.58 18.91 -3.57
CA LEU A 526 9.60 20.21 -4.24
C LEU A 526 9.76 20.10 -5.76
N SER A 527 10.64 19.19 -6.22
CA SER A 527 10.83 18.90 -7.65
C SER A 527 9.56 18.35 -8.30
N TYR A 528 8.86 17.44 -7.63
CA TYR A 528 7.58 16.91 -8.11
C TYR A 528 6.53 18.02 -8.24
N MET A 529 6.38 18.85 -7.20
CA MET A 529 5.47 20.00 -7.22
C MET A 529 5.78 21.00 -8.32
N ASN A 530 7.06 21.32 -8.55
CA ASN A 530 7.48 22.23 -9.61
C ASN A 530 7.26 21.64 -11.03
N SER A 531 7.15 20.32 -11.15
CA SER A 531 6.89 19.65 -12.44
C SER A 531 5.41 19.66 -12.86
N MET A 532 4.50 20.11 -11.99
CA MET A 532 3.07 20.10 -12.25
C MET A 532 2.63 21.17 -13.26
N ASP A 533 1.98 20.75 -14.35
CA ASP A 533 1.51 21.65 -15.40
C ASP A 533 0.39 22.63 -14.94
N ASN A 534 -0.36 22.29 -13.88
CA ASN A 534 -1.52 23.03 -13.40
C ASN A 534 -1.22 23.91 -12.16
N PHE A 535 0.01 23.93 -11.67
CA PHE A 535 0.41 24.70 -10.50
C PHE A 535 1.72 25.46 -10.75
N ASP A 536 1.65 26.79 -10.73
CA ASP A 536 2.83 27.66 -10.82
C ASP A 536 3.40 27.91 -9.41
N MET A 537 4.31 27.02 -9.01
CA MET A 537 4.98 27.10 -7.72
C MET A 537 5.80 28.39 -7.57
N GLY A 538 6.49 28.83 -8.63
CA GLY A 538 7.33 30.02 -8.61
C GLY A 538 6.51 31.29 -8.35
N ALA A 539 5.37 31.41 -9.02
CA ALA A 539 4.45 32.51 -8.79
C ALA A 539 3.82 32.48 -7.39
N LYS A 540 3.45 31.30 -6.88
CA LYS A 540 2.88 31.15 -5.54
C LYS A 540 3.88 31.52 -4.45
N VAL A 541 5.11 31.02 -4.54
CA VAL A 541 6.22 31.33 -3.61
C VAL A 541 6.58 32.81 -3.68
N SER A 542 6.72 33.38 -4.88
CA SER A 542 7.02 34.81 -5.07
C SER A 542 5.96 35.74 -4.47
N GLY A 543 4.72 35.26 -4.34
CA GLY A 543 3.60 35.99 -3.77
C GLY A 543 3.46 35.90 -2.25
N LEU A 544 4.25 35.06 -1.57
CA LEU A 544 4.20 34.91 -0.11
C LEU A 544 4.67 36.17 0.59
N ASP A 545 3.95 36.62 1.61
CA ASP A 545 4.42 37.65 2.54
C ASP A 545 5.66 37.18 3.32
N ASP A 546 6.47 38.12 3.79
CA ASP A 546 7.76 37.85 4.47
C ASP A 546 7.62 36.91 5.67
N GLN A 547 6.52 37.00 6.44
CA GLN A 547 6.26 36.10 7.57
C GLN A 547 6.16 34.62 7.16
N TYR A 548 5.55 34.35 6.01
CA TYR A 548 5.33 32.99 5.51
C TYR A 548 6.58 32.49 4.82
N MET A 549 7.31 33.40 4.17
CA MET A 549 8.62 33.11 3.59
C MET A 549 9.62 32.68 4.67
N ALA A 550 9.70 33.43 5.78
CA ALA A 550 10.55 33.07 6.92
C ALA A 550 10.15 31.74 7.56
N THR A 551 8.84 31.46 7.67
CA THR A 551 8.36 30.15 8.16
C THR A 551 8.77 29.01 7.24
N MET A 552 8.63 29.21 5.92
CA MET A 552 8.96 28.22 4.91
C MET A 552 10.46 27.93 4.92
N PHE A 553 11.30 28.95 4.72
CA PHE A 553 12.75 28.75 4.65
C PHE A 553 13.35 28.32 5.98
N GLY A 554 12.90 28.88 7.11
CA GLY A 554 13.37 28.50 8.44
C GLY A 554 13.06 27.05 8.86
N SER A 555 12.32 26.29 8.05
CA SER A 555 12.10 24.85 8.25
C SER A 555 12.65 23.96 7.13
N MET A 556 13.12 24.55 6.03
CA MET A 556 13.73 23.82 4.92
C MET A 556 15.13 23.34 5.28
N ASP A 557 15.51 22.18 4.77
CA ASP A 557 16.91 21.74 4.77
C ASP A 557 17.72 22.40 3.63
N THR A 558 19.05 22.32 3.73
CA THR A 558 19.98 22.78 2.69
C THR A 558 19.71 22.25 1.28
N GLY A 559 19.17 21.03 1.15
CA GLY A 559 18.84 20.43 -0.15
C GLY A 559 17.61 21.06 -0.79
N ALA A 560 16.58 21.30 0.00
CA ALA A 560 15.38 22.04 -0.38
C ALA A 560 15.71 23.50 -0.73
N MET A 561 16.54 24.18 0.07
CA MET A 561 17.00 25.55 -0.23
C MET A 561 17.81 25.61 -1.53
N SER A 562 18.72 24.65 -1.76
CA SER A 562 19.48 24.56 -3.01
C SER A 562 18.59 24.34 -4.24
N PHE A 563 17.49 23.59 -4.08
CA PHE A 563 16.51 23.44 -5.15
C PHE A 563 15.80 24.77 -5.45
N MET A 564 15.40 25.51 -4.41
CA MET A 564 14.70 26.80 -4.53
C MET A 564 15.58 27.87 -5.21
N ASP A 565 16.86 27.94 -4.87
CA ASP A 565 17.82 28.85 -5.54
C ASP A 565 18.05 28.49 -7.02
N GLY A 566 18.01 27.20 -7.35
CA GLY A 566 18.14 26.72 -8.73
C GLY A 566 16.90 26.90 -9.61
N MET A 567 15.81 27.48 -9.10
CA MET A 567 14.53 27.56 -9.79
C MET A 567 14.45 28.76 -10.74
N ASP A 568 14.26 28.50 -12.05
CA ASP A 568 14.29 29.52 -13.11
C ASP A 568 13.31 30.70 -12.90
N ASP A 569 12.15 30.45 -12.27
CA ASP A 569 11.06 31.41 -12.11
C ASP A 569 11.02 32.07 -10.70
N PHE A 570 12.02 31.82 -9.84
CA PHE A 570 12.11 32.40 -8.50
C PHE A 570 13.51 32.99 -8.23
N ASP A 571 13.57 34.30 -7.99
CA ASP A 571 14.81 35.00 -7.60
C ASP A 571 14.94 35.00 -6.07
N MET A 572 15.59 33.95 -5.53
CA MET A 572 15.77 33.80 -4.09
C MET A 572 16.62 34.92 -3.49
N GLY A 573 17.75 35.28 -4.10
CA GLY A 573 18.65 36.31 -3.58
C GLY A 573 18.01 37.69 -3.55
N GLY A 574 17.32 38.07 -4.62
CA GLY A 574 16.54 39.30 -4.68
C GLY A 574 15.37 39.33 -3.69
N ARG A 575 14.74 38.18 -3.42
CA ARG A 575 13.66 38.06 -2.44
C ARG A 575 14.17 38.22 -1.01
N LEU A 576 15.28 37.56 -0.67
CA LEU A 576 15.91 37.63 0.65
C LEU A 576 16.40 39.03 0.97
N GLY A 577 17.12 39.69 0.04
CA GLY A 577 17.57 41.08 0.21
C GLY A 577 16.45 42.13 0.17
N SER A 578 15.19 41.72 0.11
CA SER A 578 14.01 42.59 0.21
C SER A 578 13.13 42.27 1.42
N MET A 579 13.50 41.27 2.21
CA MET A 579 12.76 40.82 3.39
C MET A 579 12.92 41.82 4.54
N ASP A 580 11.86 42.11 5.27
CA ASP A 580 11.99 42.92 6.49
C ASP A 580 12.87 42.20 7.53
N ASP A 581 13.76 42.95 8.19
CA ASP A 581 14.73 42.48 9.20
C ASP A 581 14.12 41.54 10.26
N GLN A 582 12.89 41.82 10.71
CA GLN A 582 12.20 41.01 11.70
C GLN A 582 12.02 39.55 11.23
N TYR A 583 11.66 39.37 9.97
CA TYR A 583 11.42 38.04 9.41
C TYR A 583 12.73 37.39 8.98
N MET A 584 13.71 38.18 8.52
CA MET A 584 15.06 37.69 8.26
C MET A 584 15.70 37.12 9.54
N ALA A 585 15.63 37.86 10.66
CA ALA A 585 16.12 37.40 11.96
C ALA A 585 15.41 36.12 12.43
N SER A 586 14.08 36.04 12.26
CA SER A 586 13.32 34.83 12.61
C SER A 586 13.64 33.65 11.70
N MET A 587 14.03 33.89 10.45
CA MET A 587 14.40 32.83 9.50
C MET A 587 15.79 32.31 9.84
N ILE A 588 16.78 33.21 9.91
CA ILE A 588 18.19 32.86 10.18
C ILE A 588 18.36 32.29 11.59
N GLY A 589 17.62 32.76 12.58
CA GLY A 589 17.71 32.24 13.96
C GLY A 589 17.33 30.77 14.09
N ASN A 590 16.65 30.17 13.09
CA ASN A 590 16.34 28.74 13.06
C ASN A 590 17.35 27.91 12.23
N PHE A 591 18.34 28.55 11.61
CA PHE A 591 19.34 27.87 10.79
C PHE A 591 20.45 27.28 11.63
N ASP A 592 20.85 26.05 11.30
CA ASP A 592 22.07 25.47 11.81
C ASP A 592 23.31 25.96 11.02
N LYS A 593 24.48 25.50 11.42
CA LYS A 593 25.75 25.87 10.76
C LYS A 593 25.78 25.52 9.26
N ASP A 594 25.19 24.40 8.86
CA ASP A 594 25.21 23.94 7.46
C ASP A 594 24.26 24.79 6.61
N ASP A 595 23.08 25.12 7.16
CA ASP A 595 22.11 26.06 6.58
C ASP A 595 22.73 27.45 6.38
N LEU A 596 23.42 27.99 7.40
CA LEU A 596 24.13 29.27 7.30
C LEU A 596 25.23 29.24 6.24
N GLY A 597 25.95 28.11 6.12
CA GLY A 597 26.99 27.91 5.11
C GLY A 597 26.49 27.93 3.67
N PHE A 598 25.21 27.62 3.42
CA PHE A 598 24.59 27.75 2.11
C PHE A 598 24.57 29.22 1.64
N PHE A 599 24.19 30.15 2.52
CA PHE A 599 24.04 31.57 2.18
C PHE A 599 25.37 32.31 1.97
N ASP A 600 26.43 31.94 2.71
CA ASP A 600 27.78 32.48 2.46
C ASP A 600 28.32 32.10 1.06
N GLY A 601 27.83 30.98 0.51
CA GLY A 601 28.18 30.50 -0.84
C GLY A 601 27.33 31.08 -1.98
N MET A 602 26.33 31.91 -1.69
CA MET A 602 25.33 32.36 -2.65
C MET A 602 25.80 33.63 -3.40
N ASP A 603 25.91 33.56 -4.73
CA ASP A 603 26.50 34.65 -5.54
C ASP A 603 25.64 35.93 -5.59
N ASP A 604 24.31 35.80 -5.46
CA ASP A 604 23.34 36.87 -5.66
C ASP A 604 22.75 37.43 -4.34
N PHE A 605 23.28 37.02 -3.18
CA PHE A 605 22.87 37.51 -1.85
C PHE A 605 24.09 37.78 -0.96
N ASP A 606 24.19 39.00 -0.42
CA ASP A 606 25.31 39.41 0.47
C ASP A 606 24.84 39.39 1.93
N LEU A 607 24.93 38.21 2.56
CA LEU A 607 24.49 38.02 3.94
C LEU A 607 25.25 38.93 4.92
N ALA A 608 26.56 39.13 4.72
CA ALA A 608 27.37 39.99 5.59
C ALA A 608 26.89 41.45 5.56
N SER A 609 26.55 41.97 4.38
CA SER A 609 25.98 43.31 4.25
C SER A 609 24.60 43.43 4.89
N GLU A 610 23.74 42.41 4.72
CA GLU A 610 22.38 42.43 5.27
C GLU A 610 22.41 42.41 6.81
N LEU A 611 23.26 41.57 7.40
CA LEU A 611 23.44 41.50 8.85
C LEU A 611 24.02 42.79 9.43
N GLY A 612 24.93 43.46 8.72
CA GLY A 612 25.49 44.75 9.15
C GLY A 612 24.56 45.95 8.99
N GLU A 613 23.47 45.81 8.23
CA GLU A 613 22.42 46.85 8.10
C GLU A 613 21.19 46.58 8.99
N MET A 614 21.12 45.39 9.60
CA MET A 614 20.01 44.94 10.45
C MET A 614 19.90 45.77 11.74
N ASP A 615 18.69 46.16 12.12
CA ASP A 615 18.46 46.83 13.41
C ASP A 615 18.89 45.93 14.60
N ASP A 616 19.58 46.51 15.59
CA ASP A 616 20.08 45.83 16.81
C ASP A 616 19.06 44.93 17.51
N GLN A 617 17.77 45.33 17.48
CA GLN A 617 16.68 44.55 18.05
C GLN A 617 16.55 43.17 17.40
N TYR A 618 16.62 43.13 16.06
CA TYR A 618 16.44 41.90 15.30
C TYR A 618 17.74 41.09 15.27
N LEU A 619 18.90 41.75 15.22
CA LEU A 619 20.19 41.09 15.34
C LEU A 619 20.33 40.38 16.70
N GLY A 620 19.99 41.06 17.80
CA GLY A 620 19.99 40.44 19.13
C GLY A 620 18.97 39.32 19.28
N THR A 621 17.80 39.44 18.63
CA THR A 621 16.80 38.35 18.60
C THR A 621 17.32 37.13 17.85
N MET A 622 17.97 37.34 16.70
CA MET A 622 18.55 36.29 15.86
C MET A 622 19.68 35.57 16.60
N LEU A 623 20.65 36.31 17.13
CA LEU A 623 21.78 35.75 17.88
C LEU A 623 21.33 35.02 19.14
N GLY A 624 20.27 35.48 19.81
CA GLY A 624 19.72 34.81 20.99
C GLY A 624 19.04 33.47 20.72
N GLN A 625 18.90 33.03 19.46
CA GLN A 625 18.36 31.73 19.08
C GLN A 625 19.46 30.73 18.65
N MET A 626 20.70 31.20 18.58
CA MET A 626 21.86 30.45 18.08
C MET A 626 22.70 29.88 19.24
N ASN A 627 23.54 28.91 18.92
CA ASN A 627 24.53 28.33 19.81
C ASN A 627 25.98 28.65 19.34
N ALA A 628 26.95 28.22 20.16
CA ALA A 628 28.38 28.40 19.90
C ALA A 628 28.90 28.00 18.50
N ASP A 629 28.37 26.96 17.87
CA ASP A 629 28.79 26.51 16.54
C ASP A 629 28.35 27.48 15.44
N GLU A 630 27.16 28.10 15.58
CA GLU A 630 26.68 29.14 14.67
C GLU A 630 27.39 30.48 14.94
N PHE A 631 27.65 30.86 16.20
CA PHE A 631 28.46 32.06 16.48
C PHE A 631 29.85 31.99 15.87
N THR A 632 30.47 30.80 15.90
CA THR A 632 31.76 30.55 15.24
C THR A 632 31.67 30.78 13.73
N PHE A 633 30.53 30.53 13.09
CA PHE A 633 30.35 30.84 11.67
C PHE A 633 30.40 32.36 11.43
N PHE A 634 29.65 33.14 12.21
CA PHE A 634 29.62 34.61 12.06
C PHE A 634 30.96 35.28 12.39
N ASP A 635 31.68 34.82 13.41
CA ASP A 635 33.02 35.34 13.75
C ASP A 635 34.06 35.11 12.64
N ASN A 636 33.87 34.04 11.84
CA ASN A 636 34.74 33.73 10.71
C ASN A 636 34.20 34.22 9.36
N MET A 637 33.06 34.90 9.33
CA MET A 637 32.43 35.37 8.09
C MET A 637 33.22 36.54 7.48
N ASP A 638 33.55 36.43 6.19
CA ASP A 638 34.27 37.50 5.49
C ASP A 638 33.35 38.72 5.28
N GLY A 639 33.69 39.85 5.90
CA GLY A 639 32.98 41.13 5.68
C GLY A 639 31.95 41.50 6.75
N PHE A 640 31.72 40.63 7.73
CA PHE A 640 30.91 40.89 8.92
C PHE A 640 31.79 40.95 10.17
N ASP A 641 31.60 41.95 11.03
CA ASP A 641 32.36 42.16 12.26
C ASP A 641 31.44 41.97 13.47
N LEU A 642 31.22 40.71 13.87
CA LEU A 642 30.32 40.36 14.97
C LEU A 642 30.70 41.09 16.27
N GLY A 643 32.00 41.17 16.59
CA GLY A 643 32.47 41.86 17.79
C GLY A 643 32.17 43.36 17.74
N GLY A 644 32.37 43.97 16.57
CA GLY A 644 32.00 45.35 16.29
C GLY A 644 30.51 45.63 16.47
N GLU A 645 29.63 44.76 15.96
CA GLU A 645 28.18 44.92 16.13
C GLU A 645 27.76 44.77 17.60
N LEU A 646 28.31 43.78 18.31
CA LEU A 646 28.03 43.58 19.73
C LEU A 646 28.44 44.79 20.59
N VAL A 647 29.59 45.42 20.32
CA VAL A 647 30.04 46.63 21.04
C VAL A 647 29.11 47.83 20.80
N ASN A 648 28.39 47.87 19.68
CA ASN A 648 27.48 48.98 19.37
C ASN A 648 26.03 48.70 19.76
N MET A 649 25.68 47.46 20.07
CA MET A 649 24.35 47.04 20.51
C MET A 649 23.99 47.68 21.85
N ASP A 650 22.73 48.09 22.01
CA ASP A 650 22.28 48.64 23.28
C ASP A 650 22.08 47.58 24.37
N ASP A 651 22.18 48.01 25.64
CA ASP A 651 22.01 47.17 26.82
C ASP A 651 20.68 46.38 26.81
N GLN A 652 19.61 46.92 26.20
CA GLN A 652 18.30 46.27 26.17
C GLN A 652 18.31 45.03 25.28
N HIS A 653 18.84 45.17 24.06
CA HIS A 653 18.90 44.09 23.09
C HIS A 653 19.99 43.09 23.45
N MET A 654 21.12 43.56 23.99
CA MET A 654 22.14 42.67 24.51
C MET A 654 21.65 41.84 25.70
N ALA A 655 20.94 42.45 26.65
CA ALA A 655 20.38 41.69 27.78
C ALA A 655 19.34 40.65 27.34
N SER A 656 18.52 40.98 26.34
CA SER A 656 17.54 40.05 25.78
C SER A 656 18.18 38.91 24.98
N MET A 657 19.33 39.15 24.36
CA MET A 657 20.11 38.13 23.65
C MET A 657 20.76 37.18 24.66
N MET A 658 21.47 37.74 25.64
CA MET A 658 22.22 36.99 26.65
C MET A 658 21.34 36.19 27.60
N SER A 659 20.07 36.57 27.79
CA SER A 659 19.17 35.81 28.66
C SER A 659 18.83 34.41 28.11
N ASN A 660 19.08 34.16 26.81
CA ASN A 660 18.89 32.85 26.19
C ASN A 660 20.18 32.03 26.09
N PHE A 661 21.34 32.59 26.48
CA PHE A 661 22.64 31.93 26.36
C PHE A 661 22.82 30.87 27.43
N ASP A 662 23.35 29.73 27.02
CA ASP A 662 23.86 28.73 27.94
C ASP A 662 25.33 28.99 28.30
N GLN A 663 25.88 28.19 29.22
CA GLN A 663 27.29 28.28 29.58
C GLN A 663 28.26 28.17 28.38
N GLY A 664 27.94 27.38 27.36
CA GLY A 664 28.78 27.22 26.16
C GLY A 664 28.85 28.50 25.33
N ASP A 665 27.71 29.17 25.18
CA ASP A 665 27.61 30.45 24.48
C ASP A 665 28.40 31.55 25.21
N LEU A 666 28.27 31.63 26.53
CA LEU A 666 29.01 32.59 27.35
C LEU A 666 30.53 32.36 27.28
N ILE A 667 30.99 31.11 27.27
CA ILE A 667 32.40 30.75 27.08
C ILE A 667 32.90 31.19 25.70
N PHE A 668 32.07 31.09 24.66
CA PHE A 668 32.43 31.57 23.32
C PHE A 668 32.68 33.08 23.33
N PHE A 669 31.75 33.87 23.88
CA PHE A 669 31.86 35.34 23.87
C PHE A 669 32.98 35.88 24.78
N ASP A 670 33.24 35.25 25.93
CA ASP A 670 34.42 35.61 26.76
C ASP A 670 35.75 35.28 26.07
N GLY A 671 35.76 34.26 25.20
CA GLY A 671 36.92 33.85 24.42
C GLY A 671 37.19 34.68 23.17
N MET A 672 36.33 35.65 22.83
CA MET A 672 36.36 36.41 21.59
C MET A 672 37.39 37.56 21.66
N ASP A 673 38.32 37.65 20.71
CA ASP A 673 39.47 38.58 20.79
C ASP A 673 39.05 40.08 20.69
N ASP A 674 37.95 40.36 19.98
CA ASP A 674 37.50 41.72 19.64
C ASP A 674 36.26 42.18 20.43
N PHE A 675 35.81 41.41 21.42
CA PHE A 675 34.67 41.73 22.31
C PHE A 675 35.03 41.54 23.79
N ASP A 676 34.77 42.55 24.63
CA ASP A 676 35.05 42.52 26.08
C ASP A 676 33.76 42.28 26.88
N LEU A 677 33.34 41.02 26.97
CA LEU A 677 32.10 40.62 27.65
C LEU A 677 32.06 41.09 29.12
N GLY A 678 33.17 40.96 29.85
CA GLY A 678 33.26 41.38 31.26
C GLY A 678 33.14 42.90 31.43
N GLY A 679 33.73 43.67 30.51
CA GLY A 679 33.59 45.11 30.45
C GLY A 679 32.15 45.54 30.17
N GLU A 680 31.48 44.86 29.25
CA GLU A 680 30.10 45.14 28.85
C GLU A 680 29.12 44.89 30.00
N LEU A 681 29.21 43.73 30.64
CA LEU A 681 28.42 43.37 31.84
C LEU A 681 28.65 44.32 33.02
N ALA A 682 29.89 44.79 33.20
CA ALA A 682 30.18 45.77 34.25
C ALA A 682 29.49 47.12 33.97
N SER A 683 29.37 47.50 32.70
CA SER A 683 28.84 48.79 32.26
C SER A 683 27.32 48.84 32.16
N MET A 684 26.69 47.68 31.94
CA MET A 684 25.25 47.48 31.82
C MET A 684 24.50 48.03 33.06
N ASP A 685 23.34 48.65 32.88
CA ASP A 685 22.56 49.12 34.03
C ASP A 685 21.87 47.99 34.82
N ASP A 686 21.37 48.31 36.02
CA ASP A 686 20.74 47.33 36.92
C ASP A 686 19.49 46.67 36.31
N GLN A 687 18.77 47.39 35.44
CA GLN A 687 17.55 46.89 34.79
C GLN A 687 17.87 45.81 33.76
N HIS A 688 18.89 46.04 32.95
CA HIS A 688 19.30 45.11 31.91
C HIS A 688 20.10 43.94 32.50
N PHE A 689 20.99 44.22 33.46
CA PHE A 689 21.76 43.17 34.12
C PHE A 689 20.88 42.19 34.93
N SER A 690 19.82 42.68 35.59
CA SER A 690 18.83 41.80 36.25
C SER A 690 18.02 40.95 35.27
N THR A 691 17.85 41.39 34.02
CA THR A 691 17.19 40.61 32.97
C THR A 691 18.06 39.44 32.52
N VAL A 692 19.37 39.67 32.36
CA VAL A 692 20.36 38.63 32.01
C VAL A 692 20.38 37.53 33.06
N LEU A 693 20.61 37.90 34.33
CA LEU A 693 20.72 36.92 35.42
C LEU A 693 19.39 36.23 35.74
N GLY A 694 18.25 36.90 35.53
CA GLY A 694 16.93 36.40 35.90
C GLY A 694 16.43 35.18 35.10
N GLN A 695 17.16 34.73 34.08
CA GLN A 695 16.84 33.54 33.27
C GLN A 695 17.94 32.47 33.30
N MET A 696 19.02 32.71 34.04
CA MET A 696 20.20 31.83 34.12
C MET A 696 20.06 30.77 35.20
N ASP A 697 20.81 29.68 35.07
CA ASP A 697 20.91 28.64 36.08
C ASP A 697 22.29 28.65 36.79
N ASN A 698 22.44 27.74 37.76
CA ASN A 698 23.65 27.60 38.57
C ASN A 698 24.96 27.44 37.75
N ALA A 699 24.92 26.84 36.56
CA ALA A 699 26.07 26.69 35.67
C ALA A 699 26.52 28.04 35.09
N GLU A 700 25.58 28.87 34.64
CA GLU A 700 25.87 30.21 34.14
C GLU A 700 26.30 31.14 35.28
N PHE A 701 25.67 31.07 36.46
CA PHE A 701 26.10 31.89 37.61
C PHE A 701 27.54 31.58 38.04
N ARG A 702 27.93 30.30 38.07
CA ARG A 702 29.32 29.90 38.34
C ARG A 702 30.28 30.42 37.29
N PHE A 703 29.87 30.44 36.01
CA PHE A 703 30.69 31.01 34.96
C PHE A 703 31.02 32.47 35.25
N PHE A 704 30.03 33.29 35.62
CA PHE A 704 30.25 34.71 35.94
C PHE A 704 31.08 34.95 37.19
N ASP A 705 30.93 34.12 38.23
CA ASP A 705 31.74 34.21 39.45
C ASP A 705 33.22 33.86 39.20
N ASP A 706 33.48 32.87 38.33
CA ASP A 706 34.83 32.45 37.94
C ASP A 706 35.44 33.32 36.81
N MET A 707 34.68 34.24 36.21
CA MET A 707 35.07 35.03 35.03
C MET A 707 36.23 35.99 35.35
N GLU A 708 37.30 35.95 34.54
CA GLU A 708 38.47 36.81 34.78
C GLU A 708 38.18 38.26 34.37
N GLY A 709 38.12 39.17 35.34
CA GLY A 709 37.99 40.61 35.08
C GLY A 709 36.58 41.17 35.30
N PHE A 710 35.61 40.32 35.64
CA PHE A 710 34.29 40.70 36.09
C PHE A 710 34.12 40.38 37.59
N ASP A 711 33.42 41.23 38.34
CA ASP A 711 33.17 41.07 39.78
C ASP A 711 31.65 40.96 40.00
N LEU A 712 31.12 39.74 39.90
CA LEU A 712 29.68 39.47 40.01
C LEU A 712 29.14 39.88 41.40
N GLY A 713 29.81 39.47 42.48
CA GLY A 713 29.41 39.81 43.85
C GLY A 713 29.39 41.33 44.08
N GLY A 714 30.40 42.04 43.58
CA GLY A 714 30.44 43.50 43.60
C GLY A 714 29.35 44.17 42.75
N LYS A 715 29.01 43.60 41.58
CA LYS A 715 27.91 44.10 40.74
C LYS A 715 26.56 43.93 41.42
N LEU A 716 26.31 42.76 42.01
CA LEU A 716 25.09 42.44 42.76
C LEU A 716 24.91 43.32 44.00
N ALA A 717 25.97 43.53 44.79
CA ALA A 717 25.93 44.40 45.98
C ALA A 717 25.67 45.89 45.67
N ASN A 718 25.83 46.31 44.41
CA ASN A 718 25.52 47.67 43.97
C ASN A 718 24.19 47.80 43.23
N MET A 719 23.49 46.68 42.98
CA MET A 719 22.20 46.65 42.30
C MET A 719 21.11 47.25 43.18
N ASP A 720 20.21 48.04 42.61
CA ASP A 720 19.07 48.52 43.38
C ASP A 720 18.10 47.40 43.82
N GLY A 721 17.43 47.61 44.94
CA GLY A 721 16.53 46.61 45.53
C GLY A 721 15.29 46.30 44.67
N GLN A 722 14.92 47.14 43.70
CA GLN A 722 13.79 46.85 42.80
C GLN A 722 14.19 45.77 41.80
N HIS A 723 15.35 45.91 41.18
CA HIS A 723 15.86 44.98 40.17
C HIS A 723 16.37 43.69 40.80
N MET A 724 16.98 43.76 41.99
CA MET A 724 17.36 42.58 42.76
C MET A 724 16.13 41.73 43.14
N ALA A 725 15.05 42.35 43.61
CA ALA A 725 13.80 41.67 43.90
C ALA A 725 13.15 41.03 42.67
N SER A 726 13.22 41.71 41.51
CA SER A 726 12.68 41.20 40.25
C SER A 726 13.47 39.99 39.73
N MET A 727 14.79 40.01 39.89
CA MET A 727 15.68 38.93 39.50
C MET A 727 15.50 37.71 40.40
N MET A 728 15.58 37.89 41.72
CA MET A 728 15.46 36.80 42.69
C MET A 728 14.07 36.16 42.74
N GLY A 729 13.04 36.88 42.30
CA GLY A 729 11.68 36.33 42.17
C GLY A 729 11.54 35.25 41.09
N ASN A 730 12.51 35.10 40.19
CA ASN A 730 12.56 34.05 39.17
C ASN A 730 13.42 32.85 39.57
N PHE A 731 14.19 32.96 40.66
CA PHE A 731 15.14 31.94 41.09
C PHE A 731 14.46 30.80 41.84
N ASP A 732 14.85 29.59 41.52
CA ASP A 732 14.48 28.43 42.31
C ASP A 732 15.39 28.27 43.54
N LYS A 733 15.17 27.21 44.31
CA LYS A 733 15.96 26.96 45.52
C LYS A 733 17.45 26.71 45.23
N ASP A 734 17.78 26.06 44.12
CA ASP A 734 19.16 25.72 43.77
C ASP A 734 19.92 26.98 43.29
N ASP A 735 19.23 27.88 42.58
CA ASP A 735 19.74 29.20 42.19
C ASP A 735 20.01 30.07 43.43
N LEU A 736 19.04 30.17 44.34
CA LEU A 736 19.20 30.91 45.59
C LEU A 736 20.32 30.35 46.48
N GLY A 737 20.49 29.02 46.48
CA GLY A 737 21.56 28.34 47.20
C GLY A 737 22.95 28.68 46.70
N PHE A 738 23.11 29.01 45.41
CA PHE A 738 24.39 29.47 44.87
C PHE A 738 24.84 30.81 45.51
N PHE A 739 23.91 31.76 45.68
CA PHE A 739 24.24 33.09 46.23
C PHE A 739 24.52 33.09 47.74
N ASP A 740 23.99 32.13 48.51
CA ASP A 740 24.32 31.94 49.93
C ASP A 740 25.76 31.40 50.12
N ASP A 741 26.25 30.65 49.14
CA ASP A 741 27.59 30.06 49.14
C ASP A 741 28.67 30.99 48.51
N MET A 742 28.30 32.17 48.02
CA MET A 742 29.22 33.13 47.36
C MET A 742 30.07 33.88 48.40
N ASP A 743 31.41 33.78 48.29
CA ASP A 743 32.34 34.35 49.30
C ASP A 743 32.34 35.89 49.36
N ASP A 744 32.01 36.55 48.24
CA ASP A 744 32.12 38.00 48.05
C ASP A 744 30.74 38.73 47.99
N PHE A 745 29.64 38.05 48.29
CA PHE A 745 28.27 38.60 48.33
C PHE A 745 27.50 38.11 49.57
N ASP A 746 26.95 39.04 50.38
CA ASP A 746 26.18 38.70 51.59
C ASP A 746 24.67 38.88 51.31
N LEU A 747 24.04 37.82 50.79
CA LEU A 747 22.63 37.81 50.42
C LEU A 747 21.71 38.19 51.60
N ALA A 748 22.00 37.69 52.81
CA ALA A 748 21.20 37.97 54.01
C ALA A 748 21.25 39.46 54.39
N SER A 749 22.41 40.11 54.24
CA SER A 749 22.55 41.55 54.47
C SER A 749 21.79 42.38 53.43
N GLU A 750 21.92 42.04 52.14
CA GLU A 750 21.25 42.79 51.06
C GLU A 750 19.72 42.68 51.16
N LEU A 751 19.19 41.50 51.47
CA LEU A 751 17.75 41.30 51.71
C LEU A 751 17.23 42.09 52.92
N GLY A 752 18.06 42.24 53.96
CA GLY A 752 17.72 43.04 55.15
C GLY A 752 17.77 44.55 54.92
N GLU A 753 18.44 45.02 53.86
CA GLU A 753 18.49 46.43 53.46
C GLU A 753 17.48 46.79 52.37
N MET A 754 16.80 45.78 51.80
CA MET A 754 15.76 45.93 50.78
C MET A 754 14.49 46.58 51.35
N ASP A 755 13.83 47.45 50.56
CA ASP A 755 12.55 48.04 50.94
C ASP A 755 11.45 46.96 51.03
N ASP A 756 10.65 46.98 52.10
CA ASP A 756 9.54 46.05 52.36
C ASP A 756 8.64 45.83 51.12
N GLN A 757 8.46 46.86 50.27
CA GLN A 757 7.67 46.75 49.06
C GLN A 757 8.29 45.79 48.03
N TYR A 758 9.61 45.84 47.84
CA TYR A 758 10.32 44.98 46.89
C TYR A 758 10.52 43.58 47.47
N LEU A 759 10.87 43.48 48.76
CA LEU A 759 10.98 42.21 49.48
C LEU A 759 9.65 41.43 49.45
N GLY A 760 8.53 42.11 49.70
CA GLY A 760 7.20 41.51 49.60
C GLY A 760 6.79 41.13 48.17
N THR A 761 7.35 41.78 47.15
CA THR A 761 7.11 41.43 45.74
C THR A 761 7.88 40.15 45.38
N MET A 762 9.16 40.09 45.73
CA MET A 762 10.03 38.92 45.54
C MET A 762 9.45 37.68 46.21
N LEU A 763 9.15 37.77 47.52
CA LEU A 763 8.54 36.66 48.27
C LEU A 763 7.16 36.28 47.73
N GLY A 764 6.44 37.20 47.09
CA GLY A 764 5.14 36.93 46.49
C GLY A 764 5.19 36.03 45.25
N GLN A 765 6.35 35.90 44.61
CA GLN A 765 6.58 35.07 43.42
C GLN A 765 7.07 33.66 43.79
N MET A 766 7.47 33.44 45.05
CA MET A 766 8.12 32.22 45.50
C MET A 766 7.15 31.10 45.91
N ASN A 767 7.60 29.86 45.71
CA ASN A 767 6.93 28.64 46.15
C ASN A 767 7.32 28.27 47.60
N ALA A 768 6.77 27.15 48.09
CA ALA A 768 6.98 26.74 49.47
C ALA A 768 8.43 26.34 49.80
N ASP A 769 9.17 25.79 48.84
CA ASP A 769 10.54 25.32 49.06
C ASP A 769 11.54 26.48 49.07
N GLU A 770 11.30 27.50 48.23
CA GLU A 770 12.01 28.79 48.24
C GLU A 770 11.72 29.58 49.53
N PHE A 771 10.47 29.62 49.99
CA PHE A 771 10.14 30.25 51.27
C PHE A 771 10.84 29.59 52.46
N ILE A 772 10.96 28.26 52.46
CA ILE A 772 11.68 27.52 53.49
C ILE A 772 13.18 27.86 53.46
N PHE A 773 13.76 28.06 52.28
CA PHE A 773 15.15 28.49 52.16
C PHE A 773 15.40 29.81 52.93
N PHE A 774 14.54 30.82 52.77
CA PHE A 774 14.70 32.08 53.52
C PHE A 774 14.39 31.99 55.02
N ASP A 775 13.48 31.10 55.45
CA ASP A 775 13.22 30.86 56.89
C ASP A 775 14.40 30.19 57.59
N ASP A 776 15.15 29.36 56.86
CA ASP A 776 16.33 28.64 57.36
C ASP A 776 17.66 29.38 57.11
N MET A 777 17.66 30.51 56.40
CA MET A 777 18.85 31.32 56.06
C MET A 777 19.51 31.93 57.30
N GLU A 778 20.81 31.72 57.48
CA GLU A 778 21.54 32.23 58.64
C GLU A 778 21.82 33.73 58.50
N GLY A 779 21.19 34.56 59.35
CA GLY A 779 21.43 36.01 59.36
C GLY A 779 20.26 36.86 58.88
N PHE A 780 19.21 36.24 58.32
CA PHE A 780 17.99 36.89 57.87
C PHE A 780 16.79 36.51 58.76
N ASP A 781 16.03 37.49 59.27
CA ASP A 781 14.83 37.26 60.11
C ASP A 781 13.55 37.52 59.31
N LEU A 782 13.16 36.56 58.48
CA LEU A 782 11.96 36.62 57.62
C LEU A 782 10.69 36.93 58.44
N GLY A 783 10.57 36.39 59.65
CA GLY A 783 9.44 36.64 60.55
C GLY A 783 9.41 38.05 61.15
N GLY A 784 10.57 38.70 61.23
CA GLY A 784 10.72 40.11 61.59
C GLY A 784 10.34 41.05 60.45
N GLU A 785 10.82 40.78 59.24
CA GLU A 785 10.59 41.63 58.05
C GLU A 785 9.13 41.57 57.54
N LEU A 786 8.48 40.40 57.57
CA LEU A 786 7.05 40.26 57.23
C LEU A 786 6.09 40.86 58.29
N GLY A 787 6.61 41.22 59.46
CA GLY A 787 5.86 41.78 60.59
C GLY A 787 5.89 43.32 60.68
N SER A 788 6.77 43.97 59.91
CA SER A 788 6.85 45.42 59.65
C SER A 788 5.64 45.93 58.87
#